data_AF-A0A842YAX1-F1
#
_entry.id   AF-A0A842YAX1-F1
#
_cell.length_a   1.000
_cell.length_b   1.000
_cell.length_c   1.000
_cell.angle_alpha   90.00
_cell.angle_beta   90.00
_cell.angle_gamma   90.00
#
_symmetry.space_group_name_H-M   'P 1'
#
loop_
_entity.id
_entity.type
_entity.pdbx_description
1 polymer ?
#
loop_
_entity_poly.entity_id
_entity_poly.type
_entity_poly.pdbx_seq_one_letter_code
_entity_poly.pdbx_strand_id
1 'polypeptide(L)'
;MKKHFTQILGKDASIKLSLANAQISYAQAAAMADLFEDFKQMYNAPKHEIDTHLSIIKSEKSALITERKGKSKKKPLSEQSKTILKEIDMRFTKATAVRYLDLAKKNYSHFTHVHIGGGNNNIQEWQKLHGEAADVAQQAKKNKSANELSMAFARNSFADHYLMDAFAVGHLTARSTKEDEDDMRKHIASKLDDVITEVLIEKIGTKWYLFFLLITPGLAHLTALLAFLTGQGLAGREDIKSLPFKIVHDMDNKYGRRVANKKGDEWEAYGDKFLLSKENLESNYPRVVNAVKISKNELIHSASKNEKPGNKPIELYPSSFEKRNWNEEMAVKALKNLVSEKFSMLKLLWTTDNIVRRYIEKTTPEEMYKISPDGKVRMINELLPGWTGGADERAILKMMKYSQSRQVFNIMEQIGLSKLAANIHGKEYKQFISLLANKYSKLPVNLKIIFINKLLEGATLDVEENGILQLLRHSSSGEVYRIVNDVRFKELADNIHGAEYDKFIYILENKYRNVGLNGKKELINALLQVTTGDLEEWAINEIIRNAKSNDVATIINTIGFGDFDDNIHGGEYRTFLNVLVNKYKYLDVVQKIRLIKALCSGSTSEVEEETIISLLKDALTSSKEDFKTIVRKVGKSELYSELTGREENQFEEMLENTGMK
;
A
#
# COMPACT_ATOMS: atom_id res chain seq x y z
N MET A 1 27.19 23.92 -14.14
CA MET A 1 28.18 23.89 -15.22
C MET A 1 27.65 22.97 -16.31
N LYS A 2 27.39 21.72 -15.92
CA LYS A 2 26.26 20.82 -16.24
C LYS A 2 25.25 21.34 -17.31
N LYS A 3 24.41 22.32 -16.97
CA LYS A 3 23.31 22.86 -17.83
C LYS A 3 23.74 23.62 -19.10
N HIS A 4 25.05 23.86 -19.29
CA HIS A 4 25.55 24.84 -20.26
C HIS A 4 26.73 24.33 -21.08
N PHE A 5 26.94 23.00 -21.11
CA PHE A 5 28.04 22.36 -21.82
C PHE A 5 28.12 22.76 -23.30
N THR A 6 26.96 22.90 -23.96
CA THR A 6 26.93 23.33 -25.36
C THR A 6 27.38 24.78 -25.57
N GLN A 7 27.28 25.63 -24.54
CA GLN A 7 27.80 26.99 -24.59
C GLN A 7 29.32 27.01 -24.37
N ILE A 8 29.83 26.14 -23.49
CA ILE A 8 31.27 26.02 -23.17
C ILE A 8 32.07 25.68 -24.44
N LEU A 9 31.59 24.71 -25.22
CA LEU A 9 32.31 24.23 -26.40
C LEU A 9 32.07 25.05 -27.68
N GLY A 10 31.02 25.87 -27.77
CA GLY A 10 30.73 26.64 -28.98
C GLY A 10 30.66 25.77 -30.25
N LYS A 11 31.43 26.11 -31.30
CA LYS A 11 31.51 25.34 -32.56
C LYS A 11 32.08 23.93 -32.39
N ASP A 12 32.87 23.71 -31.34
CA ASP A 12 33.50 22.43 -31.01
C ASP A 12 32.51 21.39 -30.46
N ALA A 13 31.28 21.79 -30.14
CA ALA A 13 30.23 20.89 -29.70
C ALA A 13 29.75 19.92 -30.79
N SER A 14 30.21 20.08 -32.04
CA SER A 14 29.69 19.41 -33.24
C SER A 14 30.27 18.02 -33.53
N ILE A 15 31.27 17.55 -32.76
CA ILE A 15 31.76 16.18 -32.88
C ILE A 15 30.60 15.23 -32.60
N LYS A 16 30.15 14.53 -33.64
CA LYS A 16 29.10 13.51 -33.55
C LYS A 16 29.71 12.21 -33.07
N LEU A 17 29.18 11.72 -31.96
CA LEU A 17 29.53 10.47 -31.33
C LEU A 17 28.40 9.48 -31.57
N SER A 18 28.76 8.24 -31.90
CA SER A 18 27.85 7.11 -31.86
C SER A 18 27.91 6.50 -30.46
N LEU A 19 26.82 6.62 -29.70
CA LEU A 19 26.62 6.00 -28.39
C LEU A 19 25.31 5.23 -28.43
N ALA A 20 25.34 3.90 -28.29
CA ALA A 20 24.15 3.04 -28.38
C ALA A 20 23.27 3.31 -29.63
N ASN A 21 23.89 3.54 -30.79
CA ASN A 21 23.24 3.93 -32.06
C ASN A 21 22.51 5.29 -32.04
N ALA A 22 22.66 6.08 -30.97
CA ALA A 22 22.25 7.49 -30.95
C ALA A 22 23.42 8.38 -31.38
N GLN A 23 23.11 9.39 -32.20
CA GLN A 23 24.06 10.42 -32.60
C GLN A 23 24.01 11.56 -31.58
N ILE A 24 25.05 11.64 -30.75
CA ILE A 24 25.14 12.64 -29.69
C ILE A 24 26.35 13.53 -29.90
N SER A 25 26.26 14.77 -29.46
CA SER A 25 27.38 15.70 -29.48
C SER A 25 28.29 15.47 -28.27
N TYR A 26 29.59 15.77 -28.38
CA TYR A 26 30.53 15.71 -27.25
C TYR A 26 29.99 16.43 -26.00
N ALA A 27 29.36 17.59 -26.21
CA ALA A 27 28.77 18.37 -25.13
C ALA A 27 27.56 17.69 -24.47
N GLN A 28 26.79 16.94 -25.27
CA GLN A 28 25.63 16.21 -24.77
C GLN A 28 26.09 14.99 -23.97
N ALA A 29 27.10 14.27 -24.45
CA ALA A 29 27.67 13.13 -23.76
C ALA A 29 28.23 13.51 -22.37
N ALA A 30 28.98 14.61 -22.30
CA ALA A 30 29.49 15.10 -21.02
C ALA A 30 28.38 15.60 -20.07
N ALA A 31 27.35 16.27 -20.59
CA ALA A 31 26.20 16.68 -19.79
C ALA A 31 25.36 15.48 -19.28
N MET A 32 25.47 14.32 -19.91
CA MET A 32 24.80 13.08 -19.51
C MET A 32 25.58 12.30 -18.45
N ALA A 33 26.86 12.60 -18.20
CA ALA A 33 27.72 11.80 -17.34
C ALA A 33 27.14 11.62 -15.92
N ASP A 34 26.55 12.68 -15.34
CA ASP A 34 25.87 12.65 -14.02
C ASP A 34 24.67 11.68 -13.93
N LEU A 35 24.16 11.20 -15.06
CA LEU A 35 22.98 10.33 -15.12
C LEU A 35 23.37 8.85 -15.02
N PHE A 36 24.67 8.57 -15.03
CA PHE A 36 25.23 7.23 -15.01
C PHE A 36 26.29 7.11 -13.91
N GLU A 37 26.41 5.91 -13.33
CA GLU A 37 27.38 5.60 -12.27
C GLU A 37 28.82 5.66 -12.78
N ASP A 38 29.04 5.22 -14.02
CA ASP A 38 30.33 5.25 -14.68
C ASP A 38 30.17 5.32 -16.22
N PHE A 39 31.30 5.48 -16.92
CA PHE A 39 31.32 5.51 -18.39
C PHE A 39 30.78 4.22 -19.01
N LYS A 40 31.01 3.05 -18.40
CA LYS A 40 30.57 1.76 -18.93
C LYS A 40 29.05 1.67 -18.92
N GLN A 41 28.40 2.17 -17.88
CA GLN A 41 26.95 2.25 -17.79
C GLN A 41 26.39 3.19 -18.85
N MET A 42 26.97 4.38 -19.02
CA MET A 42 26.56 5.31 -20.10
C MET A 42 26.73 4.69 -21.49
N TYR A 43 27.85 4.02 -21.74
CA TYR A 43 28.17 3.43 -23.04
C TYR A 43 27.26 2.26 -23.41
N ASN A 44 26.85 1.45 -22.43
CA ASN A 44 25.98 0.30 -22.62
C ASN A 44 24.50 0.61 -22.40
N ALA A 45 24.13 1.85 -22.09
CA ALA A 45 22.74 2.24 -21.89
C ALA A 45 21.93 2.02 -23.18
N PRO A 46 20.71 1.48 -23.08
CA PRO A 46 19.87 1.27 -24.25
C PRO A 46 19.51 2.60 -24.93
N LYS A 47 19.37 2.58 -26.25
CA LYS A 47 19.10 3.78 -27.07
C LYS A 47 17.96 4.65 -26.53
N HIS A 48 16.87 4.05 -26.05
CA HIS A 48 15.71 4.79 -25.56
C HIS A 48 16.00 5.58 -24.26
N GLU A 49 16.90 5.09 -23.40
CA GLU A 49 17.37 5.80 -22.19
C GLU A 49 18.20 7.01 -22.63
N ILE A 50 19.13 6.81 -23.57
CA ILE A 50 19.92 7.89 -24.17
C ILE A 50 19.03 8.96 -24.82
N ASP A 51 18.06 8.56 -25.64
CA ASP A 51 17.12 9.47 -26.30
C ASP A 51 16.29 10.26 -25.28
N THR A 52 15.86 9.60 -24.19
CA THR A 52 15.14 10.24 -23.10
C THR A 52 15.99 11.34 -22.48
N HIS A 53 17.23 11.06 -22.09
CA HIS A 53 18.13 12.05 -21.51
C HIS A 53 18.46 13.19 -22.47
N LEU A 54 18.70 12.88 -23.74
CA LEU A 54 18.91 13.90 -24.78
C LEU A 54 17.71 14.83 -24.95
N SER A 55 16.49 14.29 -24.89
CA SER A 55 15.27 15.09 -25.00
C SER A 55 15.15 16.11 -23.85
N ILE A 56 15.58 15.71 -22.65
CA ILE A 56 15.60 16.58 -21.48
C ILE A 56 16.68 17.67 -21.63
N ILE A 57 17.91 17.29 -22.01
CA ILE A 57 19.02 18.25 -22.25
C ILE A 57 18.67 19.25 -23.35
N LYS A 58 18.04 18.80 -24.45
CA LYS A 58 17.59 19.68 -25.54
C LYS A 58 16.50 20.64 -25.07
N SER A 59 15.53 20.16 -24.31
CA SER A 59 14.46 20.99 -23.73
C SER A 59 15.03 22.07 -22.82
N GLU A 60 15.99 21.72 -21.96
CA GLU A 60 16.67 22.66 -21.08
C GLU A 60 17.45 23.72 -21.87
N LYS A 61 18.23 23.29 -22.86
CA LYS A 61 18.98 24.21 -23.73
C LYS A 61 18.05 25.21 -24.43
N SER A 62 16.93 24.74 -24.96
CA SER A 62 15.94 25.59 -25.64
C SER A 62 15.34 26.62 -24.70
N ALA A 63 14.95 26.22 -23.48
CA ALA A 63 14.43 27.14 -22.46
C ALA A 63 15.44 28.27 -22.15
N LEU A 64 16.72 27.92 -22.00
CA LEU A 64 17.79 28.87 -21.71
C LEU A 64 18.13 29.83 -22.87
N ILE A 65 18.00 29.37 -24.12
CA ILE A 65 18.28 30.19 -25.32
C ILE A 65 17.15 31.19 -25.57
N THR A 66 15.89 30.74 -25.51
CA THR A 66 14.71 31.58 -25.80
C THR A 66 14.66 32.80 -24.89
N GLU A 67 15.02 32.64 -23.63
CA GLU A 67 15.03 33.72 -22.65
C GLU A 67 16.11 34.78 -22.90
N ARG A 68 17.25 34.37 -23.47
CA ARG A 68 18.40 35.25 -23.71
C ARG A 68 18.31 36.05 -25.00
N LYS A 69 17.53 35.58 -25.98
CA LYS A 69 17.37 36.28 -27.26
C LYS A 69 16.47 37.53 -27.19
N GLY A 70 15.83 37.82 -26.05
CA GLY A 70 14.85 38.92 -25.95
C GLY A 70 15.10 39.98 -24.87
N LYS A 71 16.12 39.86 -24.00
CA LYS A 71 16.29 40.76 -22.85
C LYS A 71 17.76 41.06 -22.57
N SER A 72 18.05 42.27 -22.10
CA SER A 72 19.35 42.61 -21.52
C SER A 72 19.67 41.63 -20.38
N LYS A 73 20.95 41.29 -20.19
CA LYS A 73 21.47 40.29 -19.23
C LYS A 73 21.04 40.48 -17.75
N LYS A 74 20.20 41.46 -17.43
CA LYS A 74 19.80 41.88 -16.07
C LYS A 74 18.39 41.43 -15.61
N LYS A 75 17.52 40.89 -16.48
CA LYS A 75 16.16 40.48 -16.03
C LYS A 75 16.14 39.04 -15.49
N PRO A 76 15.50 38.78 -14.33
CA PRO A 76 15.30 37.42 -13.81
C PRO A 76 14.46 36.57 -14.77
N LEU A 77 14.59 35.24 -14.64
CA LEU A 77 13.84 34.27 -15.45
C LEU A 77 12.33 34.53 -15.33
N SER A 78 11.61 34.43 -16.44
CA SER A 78 10.14 34.51 -16.48
C SER A 78 9.52 33.35 -15.68
N GLU A 79 8.34 33.55 -15.09
CA GLU A 79 7.63 32.49 -14.37
C GLU A 79 7.34 31.27 -15.27
N GLN A 80 7.11 31.50 -16.57
CA GLN A 80 6.95 30.43 -17.56
C GLN A 80 8.24 29.61 -17.70
N SER A 81 9.41 30.25 -17.81
CA SER A 81 10.70 29.57 -17.84
C SER A 81 10.99 28.81 -16.54
N LYS A 82 10.67 29.39 -15.38
CA LYS A 82 10.81 28.72 -14.08
C LYS A 82 9.93 27.48 -14.00
N THR A 83 8.71 27.54 -14.53
CA THR A 83 7.79 26.41 -14.61
C THR A 83 8.33 25.31 -15.51
N ILE A 84 8.78 25.66 -16.72
CA ILE A 84 9.41 24.71 -17.66
C ILE A 84 10.65 24.06 -17.04
N LEU A 85 11.52 24.84 -16.38
CA LEU A 85 12.70 24.31 -15.70
C LEU A 85 12.33 23.38 -14.53
N LYS A 86 11.24 23.68 -13.80
CA LYS A 86 10.72 22.80 -12.74
C LYS A 86 10.14 21.51 -13.31
N GLU A 87 9.45 21.56 -14.44
CA GLU A 87 8.97 20.36 -15.15
C GLU A 87 10.12 19.51 -15.67
N ILE A 88 11.17 20.14 -16.21
CA ILE A 88 12.40 19.49 -16.64
C ILE A 88 13.08 18.81 -15.45
N ASP A 89 13.16 19.47 -14.30
CA ASP A 89 13.73 18.93 -13.05
C ASP A 89 12.93 17.72 -12.53
N MET A 90 11.59 17.78 -12.60
CA MET A 90 10.72 16.64 -12.28
C MET A 90 10.92 15.48 -13.27
N ARG A 91 11.06 15.77 -14.58
CA ARG A 91 11.36 14.75 -15.60
C ARG A 91 12.72 14.12 -15.38
N PHE A 92 13.74 14.92 -15.01
CA PHE A 92 15.05 14.41 -14.59
C PHE A 92 14.93 13.50 -13.38
N THR A 93 14.23 13.94 -12.33
CA THR A 93 14.02 13.16 -11.10
C THR A 93 13.30 11.84 -11.39
N LYS A 94 12.29 11.87 -12.25
CA LYS A 94 11.52 10.68 -12.66
C LYS A 94 12.33 9.75 -13.55
N ALA A 95 13.07 10.27 -14.53
CA ALA A 95 13.91 9.47 -15.43
C ALA A 95 15.11 8.84 -14.71
N THR A 96 15.54 9.43 -13.58
CA THR A 96 16.67 8.94 -12.77
C THR A 96 16.22 8.26 -11.47
N ALA A 97 14.92 7.92 -11.35
CA ALA A 97 14.25 7.47 -10.11
C ALA A 97 15.18 6.71 -9.15
N VAL A 98 15.40 7.28 -7.96
CA VAL A 98 16.29 6.79 -6.87
C VAL A 98 17.80 6.86 -7.19
N ARG A 99 18.23 6.70 -8.45
CA ARG A 99 19.63 6.68 -8.89
C ARG A 99 20.39 7.97 -8.55
N TYR A 100 19.82 9.16 -8.78
CA TYR A 100 20.52 10.43 -8.50
C TYR A 100 20.84 10.62 -7.00
N LEU A 101 19.92 10.24 -6.11
CA LEU A 101 20.14 10.34 -4.66
C LEU A 101 21.12 9.28 -4.16
N ASP A 102 21.14 8.09 -4.75
CA ASP A 102 22.10 7.04 -4.41
C ASP A 102 23.50 7.29 -5.00
N LEU A 103 23.59 7.89 -6.19
CA LEU A 103 24.83 8.39 -6.78
C LEU A 103 25.40 9.53 -5.94
N ALA A 104 24.56 10.49 -5.51
CA ALA A 104 24.96 11.57 -4.63
C ALA A 104 25.55 11.08 -3.27
N LYS A 105 25.13 9.91 -2.77
CA LYS A 105 25.70 9.29 -1.56
C LYS A 105 27.10 8.72 -1.79
N LYS A 106 27.40 8.23 -2.99
CA LYS A 106 28.70 7.63 -3.36
C LYS A 106 29.66 8.62 -4.04
N ASN A 107 29.28 9.89 -4.15
CA ASN A 107 29.85 10.88 -5.07
C ASN A 107 31.20 11.49 -4.67
N TYR A 108 32.05 10.76 -3.95
CA TYR A 108 33.35 11.26 -3.49
C TYR A 108 34.24 11.72 -4.66
N SER A 109 34.11 11.08 -5.81
CA SER A 109 34.85 11.42 -7.04
C SER A 109 34.45 12.72 -7.71
N HIS A 110 33.41 13.43 -7.26
CA HIS A 110 33.06 14.74 -7.80
C HIS A 110 33.74 15.90 -7.06
N PHE A 111 34.44 15.61 -5.97
CA PHE A 111 35.10 16.62 -5.14
C PHE A 111 36.62 16.57 -5.28
N THR A 112 37.28 17.69 -5.00
CA THR A 112 38.73 17.88 -5.26
C THR A 112 39.61 17.41 -4.10
N HIS A 113 39.10 17.43 -2.86
CA HIS A 113 39.80 16.94 -1.68
C HIS A 113 39.02 15.76 -1.06
N VAL A 114 39.60 14.55 -1.08
CA VAL A 114 38.98 13.37 -0.47
C VAL A 114 39.85 12.93 0.71
N HIS A 115 39.41 13.23 1.95
CA HIS A 115 40.10 12.77 3.17
C HIS A 115 39.45 11.57 3.85
N ILE A 116 38.23 11.18 3.45
CA ILE A 116 37.46 10.15 4.15
C ILE A 116 36.93 9.14 3.14
N GLY A 117 37.57 7.97 3.04
CA GLY A 117 37.05 6.82 2.27
C GLY A 117 37.97 6.23 1.19
N GLY A 118 39.15 6.81 0.93
CA GLY A 118 40.15 6.21 0.03
C GLY A 118 39.80 6.16 -1.46
N GLY A 119 38.72 6.83 -1.90
CA GLY A 119 38.33 6.93 -3.31
C GLY A 119 39.07 8.03 -4.08
N ASN A 120 39.08 7.92 -5.42
CA ASN A 120 39.61 8.96 -6.31
C ASN A 120 38.84 10.27 -6.15
N ASN A 121 39.53 11.41 -6.22
CA ASN A 121 38.94 12.74 -6.36
C ASN A 121 38.60 13.04 -7.83
N ASN A 122 37.94 14.18 -8.11
CA ASN A 122 37.53 14.55 -9.47
C ASN A 122 38.68 14.66 -10.47
N ILE A 123 39.83 15.19 -10.06
CA ILE A 123 41.02 15.26 -10.91
C ILE A 123 41.59 13.86 -11.19
N GLN A 124 41.62 12.97 -10.19
CA GLN A 124 42.09 11.59 -10.35
C GLN A 124 41.17 10.77 -11.26
N GLU A 125 39.85 10.93 -11.12
CA GLU A 125 38.90 10.24 -12.00
C GLU A 125 38.95 10.80 -13.43
N TRP A 126 39.10 12.12 -13.59
CA TRP A 126 39.39 12.72 -14.89
C TRP A 126 40.69 12.15 -15.48
N GLN A 127 41.80 12.13 -14.73
CA GLN A 127 43.09 11.60 -15.20
C GLN A 127 42.98 10.17 -15.70
N LYS A 128 42.29 9.32 -14.94
CA LYS A 128 42.05 7.91 -15.28
C LYS A 128 41.26 7.80 -16.57
N LEU A 129 40.07 8.40 -16.64
CA LEU A 129 39.19 8.29 -17.81
C LEU A 129 39.76 8.99 -19.06
N HIS A 130 40.48 10.11 -18.88
CA HIS A 130 41.19 10.82 -19.94
C HIS A 130 42.34 9.97 -20.50
N GLY A 131 43.15 9.36 -19.63
CA GLY A 131 44.21 8.45 -20.03
C GLY A 131 43.69 7.23 -20.79
N GLU A 132 42.63 6.59 -20.28
CA GLU A 132 41.95 5.49 -20.98
C GLU A 132 41.37 5.93 -22.33
N ALA A 133 40.78 7.13 -22.40
CA ALA A 133 40.28 7.68 -23.66
C ALA A 133 41.42 7.87 -24.68
N ALA A 134 42.59 8.35 -24.23
CA ALA A 134 43.76 8.50 -25.09
C ALA A 134 44.30 7.16 -25.58
N ASP A 135 44.33 6.13 -24.74
CA ASP A 135 44.73 4.78 -25.16
C ASP A 135 43.77 4.23 -26.23
N VAL A 136 42.46 4.43 -26.06
CA VAL A 136 41.45 4.06 -27.08
C VAL A 136 41.63 4.88 -28.36
N ALA A 137 41.94 6.18 -28.27
CA ALA A 137 42.19 7.03 -29.43
C ALA A 137 43.43 6.57 -30.22
N GLN A 138 44.48 6.12 -29.54
CA GLN A 138 45.67 5.54 -30.17
C GLN A 138 45.33 4.22 -30.88
N GLN A 139 44.54 3.34 -30.24
CA GLN A 139 44.07 2.10 -30.85
C GLN A 139 43.21 2.37 -32.08
N ALA A 140 42.30 3.35 -32.01
CA ALA A 140 41.47 3.79 -33.13
C ALA A 140 42.30 4.17 -34.36
N LYS A 141 43.43 4.84 -34.16
CA LYS A 141 44.37 5.16 -35.23
C LYS A 141 45.00 3.89 -35.82
N LYS A 142 45.52 3.00 -34.98
CA LYS A 142 46.16 1.75 -35.40
C LYS A 142 45.19 0.85 -36.18
N ASN A 143 43.96 0.75 -35.70
CA ASN A 143 42.91 -0.10 -36.26
C ASN A 143 42.10 0.59 -37.37
N LYS A 144 42.34 1.89 -37.63
CA LYS A 144 41.54 2.74 -38.53
C LYS A 144 40.03 2.68 -38.21
N SER A 145 39.68 2.59 -36.93
CA SER A 145 38.31 2.38 -36.47
C SER A 145 37.64 3.70 -36.05
N ALA A 146 36.66 4.14 -36.84
CA ALA A 146 35.84 5.30 -36.49
C ALA A 146 35.01 5.05 -35.21
N ASN A 147 34.62 3.81 -34.95
CA ASN A 147 33.87 3.43 -33.74
C ASN A 147 34.73 3.54 -32.49
N GLU A 148 35.99 3.11 -32.53
CA GLU A 148 36.93 3.28 -31.41
C GLU A 148 37.22 4.76 -31.18
N LEU A 149 37.38 5.55 -32.24
CA LEU A 149 37.58 6.99 -32.10
C LEU A 149 36.36 7.66 -31.45
N SER A 150 35.14 7.28 -31.87
CA SER A 150 33.90 7.73 -31.25
C SER A 150 33.82 7.34 -29.76
N MET A 151 34.23 6.12 -29.42
CA MET A 151 34.30 5.65 -28.02
C MET A 151 35.32 6.45 -27.20
N ALA A 152 36.48 6.78 -27.76
CA ALA A 152 37.48 7.62 -27.11
C ALA A 152 36.92 9.00 -26.77
N PHE A 153 36.27 9.67 -27.73
CA PHE A 153 35.64 10.97 -27.48
C PHE A 153 34.48 10.87 -26.48
N ALA A 154 33.66 9.81 -26.53
CA ALA A 154 32.61 9.59 -25.55
C ALA A 154 33.18 9.42 -24.13
N ARG A 155 34.27 8.64 -23.98
CA ARG A 155 34.94 8.46 -22.68
C ARG A 155 35.55 9.76 -22.19
N ASN A 156 36.21 10.51 -23.07
CA ASN A 156 36.79 11.79 -22.67
C ASN A 156 35.73 12.84 -22.32
N SER A 157 34.57 12.81 -22.99
CA SER A 157 33.47 13.69 -22.63
C SER A 157 32.93 13.37 -21.24
N PHE A 158 32.88 12.09 -20.86
CA PHE A 158 32.56 11.66 -19.50
C PHE A 158 33.67 12.08 -18.52
N ALA A 159 34.95 11.99 -18.91
CA ALA A 159 36.05 12.48 -18.09
C ALA A 159 35.93 13.99 -17.82
N ASP A 160 35.69 14.79 -18.87
CA ASP A 160 35.61 16.25 -18.81
C ASP A 160 34.49 16.75 -17.90
N HIS A 161 33.51 15.91 -17.60
CA HIS A 161 32.55 16.18 -16.53
C HIS A 161 33.23 16.38 -15.18
N TYR A 162 34.10 15.44 -14.78
CA TYR A 162 34.88 15.56 -13.54
C TYR A 162 35.86 16.73 -13.59
N LEU A 163 36.46 16.99 -14.75
CA LEU A 163 37.31 18.18 -14.93
C LEU A 163 36.52 19.46 -14.66
N MET A 164 35.30 19.55 -15.17
CA MET A 164 34.45 20.72 -14.94
C MET A 164 34.04 20.84 -13.48
N ASP A 165 33.70 19.75 -12.81
CA ASP A 165 33.42 19.78 -11.37
C ASP A 165 34.63 20.29 -10.58
N ALA A 166 35.87 20.01 -11.00
CA ALA A 166 37.07 20.57 -10.38
C ALA A 166 37.21 22.10 -10.53
N PHE A 167 36.48 22.74 -11.44
CA PHE A 167 36.41 24.20 -11.55
C PHE A 167 35.23 24.81 -10.79
N ALA A 168 34.30 24.00 -10.26
CA ALA A 168 33.19 24.51 -9.47
C ALA A 168 33.63 24.61 -8.02
N VAL A 169 33.64 25.84 -7.50
CA VAL A 169 34.19 26.14 -6.18
C VAL A 169 33.54 25.34 -5.03
N GLY A 170 32.24 25.04 -5.10
CA GLY A 170 31.58 24.20 -4.10
C GLY A 170 32.08 22.75 -4.07
N HIS A 171 32.71 22.29 -5.15
CA HIS A 171 33.38 20.98 -5.24
C HIS A 171 34.86 21.03 -4.82
N LEU A 172 35.43 22.23 -4.63
CA LEU A 172 36.74 22.40 -4.01
C LEU A 172 36.67 22.18 -2.50
N THR A 173 35.57 22.57 -1.86
CA THR A 173 35.40 22.62 -0.40
C THR A 173 35.10 21.27 0.27
N ALA A 174 35.49 20.14 -0.33
CA ALA A 174 35.25 18.86 0.31
C ALA A 174 36.05 18.73 1.60
N ARG A 175 35.31 18.59 2.73
CA ARG A 175 35.82 18.28 4.07
C ARG A 175 37.22 18.85 4.32
N SER A 176 37.37 20.15 4.06
CA SER A 176 38.64 20.85 4.18
C SER A 176 39.00 20.89 5.65
N THR A 177 39.85 19.95 6.07
CA THR A 177 40.23 19.67 7.46
C THR A 177 39.05 19.34 8.39
N LYS A 178 39.36 18.53 9.41
CA LYS A 178 38.42 18.26 10.51
C LYS A 178 38.05 19.56 11.24
N GLU A 179 38.93 20.57 11.19
CA GLU A 179 38.76 21.87 11.84
C GLU A 179 37.72 22.76 11.16
N ASP A 180 37.68 22.91 9.82
CA ASP A 180 36.60 23.69 9.21
C ASP A 180 35.25 22.96 9.35
N GLU A 181 35.25 21.63 9.29
CA GLU A 181 34.05 20.83 9.51
C GLU A 181 33.54 20.98 10.95
N ASP A 182 34.42 20.92 11.95
CA ASP A 182 34.06 21.06 13.37
C ASP A 182 33.66 22.49 13.72
N ASP A 183 34.36 23.51 13.22
CA ASP A 183 34.05 24.91 13.48
C ASP A 183 32.71 25.30 12.85
N MET A 184 32.45 24.84 11.64
CA MET A 184 31.21 25.10 10.93
C MET A 184 30.05 24.26 11.43
N ARG A 185 30.28 22.99 11.83
CA ARG A 185 29.27 22.21 12.57
C ARG A 185 28.94 22.91 13.87
N LYS A 186 29.92 23.41 14.63
CA LYS A 186 29.64 24.14 15.88
C LYS A 186 28.78 25.39 15.63
N HIS A 187 29.13 26.21 14.64
CA HIS A 187 28.39 27.46 14.36
C HIS A 187 27.04 27.23 13.67
N ILE A 188 26.98 26.42 12.61
CA ILE A 188 25.73 26.16 11.89
C ILE A 188 24.80 25.23 12.67
N ALA A 189 25.31 24.19 13.33
CA ALA A 189 24.44 23.28 14.09
C ALA A 189 23.87 23.96 15.34
N SER A 190 24.61 24.85 16.00
CA SER A 190 24.06 25.63 17.12
C SER A 190 22.93 26.57 16.70
N LYS A 191 22.89 26.99 15.42
CA LYS A 191 21.82 27.82 14.84
C LYS A 191 20.74 27.02 14.12
N LEU A 192 20.98 25.74 13.85
CA LEU A 192 20.05 24.89 13.11
C LEU A 192 18.72 24.74 13.85
N ASP A 193 18.79 24.62 15.17
CA ASP A 193 17.63 24.47 16.05
C ASP A 193 16.77 25.73 16.05
N ASP A 194 17.41 26.90 16.16
CA ASP A 194 16.75 28.22 16.08
C ASP A 194 16.07 28.38 14.72
N VAL A 195 16.79 28.10 13.63
CA VAL A 195 16.28 28.25 12.25
C VAL A 195 15.10 27.32 11.98
N ILE A 196 15.18 26.07 12.40
CA ILE A 196 14.08 25.11 12.19
C ILE A 196 12.87 25.51 13.00
N THR A 197 13.08 25.93 14.25
CA THR A 197 11.99 26.43 15.11
C THR A 197 11.31 27.64 14.48
N GLU A 198 12.08 28.62 14.00
CA GLU A 198 11.54 29.78 13.29
C GLU A 198 10.73 29.39 12.04
N VAL A 199 11.28 28.52 11.18
CA VAL A 199 10.58 28.08 9.95
C VAL A 199 9.31 27.29 10.29
N LEU A 200 9.33 26.45 11.32
CA LEU A 200 8.16 25.72 11.79
C LEU A 200 7.08 26.67 12.30
N ILE A 201 7.44 27.67 13.09
CA ILE A 201 6.54 28.71 13.58
C ILE A 201 5.93 29.49 12.41
N GLU A 202 6.75 29.89 11.44
CA GLU A 202 6.31 30.62 10.24
C GLU A 202 5.34 29.80 9.37
N LYS A 203 5.62 28.51 9.14
CA LYS A 203 4.88 27.69 8.18
C LYS A 203 3.66 26.97 8.76
N ILE A 204 3.72 26.55 10.02
CA ILE A 204 2.64 25.79 10.68
C ILE A 204 1.71 26.70 11.48
N GLY A 205 2.20 27.89 11.86
CA GLY A 205 1.48 28.83 12.70
C GLY A 205 1.57 28.48 14.19
N THR A 206 1.70 29.51 15.02
CA THR A 206 1.89 29.39 16.49
C THR A 206 0.80 28.57 17.19
N LYS A 207 -0.46 28.65 16.75
CA LYS A 207 -1.57 27.89 17.36
C LYS A 207 -1.42 26.38 17.19
N TRP A 208 -0.97 25.91 16.02
CA TRP A 208 -0.76 24.49 15.76
C TRP A 208 0.51 23.99 16.46
N TYR A 209 1.57 24.79 16.49
CA TYR A 209 2.79 24.49 17.26
C TYR A 209 2.50 24.31 18.76
N LEU A 210 1.69 25.21 19.35
CA LEU A 210 1.24 25.11 20.74
C LEU A 210 0.28 23.93 20.97
N PHE A 211 -0.58 23.60 19.99
CA PHE A 211 -1.43 22.42 20.06
C PHE A 211 -0.59 21.14 20.12
N PHE A 212 0.42 20.96 19.27
CA PHE A 212 1.35 19.82 19.32
C PHE A 212 2.09 19.71 20.67
N LEU A 213 2.42 20.84 21.29
CA LEU A 213 2.99 20.91 22.65
C LEU A 213 2.01 20.49 23.76
N LEU A 214 0.69 20.65 23.56
CA LEU A 214 -0.35 20.40 24.58
C LEU A 214 -0.86 18.95 24.58
N ILE A 215 -0.87 18.25 23.44
CA ILE A 215 -1.37 16.87 23.31
C ILE A 215 -0.31 15.79 23.57
N THR A 216 0.95 16.15 23.85
CA THR A 216 1.99 15.17 24.21
C THR A 216 2.85 15.68 25.37
N PRO A 217 3.21 14.84 26.37
CA PRO A 217 4.05 15.31 27.46
C PRO A 217 5.47 15.59 26.97
N GLY A 218 5.79 16.89 26.91
CA GLY A 218 7.06 17.52 27.32
C GLY A 218 8.36 17.01 26.69
N LEU A 219 9.11 17.92 26.05
CA LEU A 219 10.52 17.82 25.67
C LEU A 219 10.91 16.68 24.72
N ALA A 220 10.49 15.43 24.91
CA ALA A 220 11.00 14.25 24.21
C ALA A 220 10.84 14.28 22.68
N HIS A 221 9.81 14.95 22.14
CA HIS A 221 9.69 15.13 20.68
C HIS A 221 10.48 16.32 20.15
N LEU A 222 10.68 17.39 20.93
CA LEU A 222 11.63 18.43 20.55
C LEU A 222 13.04 17.85 20.62
N THR A 223 13.39 17.08 21.66
CA THR A 223 14.65 16.35 21.77
C THR A 223 14.77 15.23 20.74
N ALA A 224 13.70 14.59 20.27
CA ALA A 224 13.74 13.61 19.19
C ALA A 224 13.77 14.24 17.80
N LEU A 225 13.13 15.39 17.61
CA LEU A 225 13.22 16.24 16.42
C LEU A 225 14.63 16.83 16.32
N LEU A 226 15.16 17.34 17.43
CA LEU A 226 16.54 17.77 17.60
C LEU A 226 17.49 16.59 17.44
N ALA A 227 17.29 15.43 18.04
CA ALA A 227 18.13 14.25 17.83
C ALA A 227 18.02 13.68 16.40
N PHE A 228 16.92 13.94 15.70
CA PHE A 228 16.71 13.58 14.29
C PHE A 228 17.40 14.60 13.35
N LEU A 229 17.40 15.88 13.69
CA LEU A 229 18.01 16.97 12.91
C LEU A 229 19.51 17.17 13.23
N THR A 230 19.93 16.90 14.47
CA THR A 230 21.32 16.96 14.97
C THR A 230 22.02 15.60 14.93
N GLY A 231 21.32 14.53 14.53
CA GLY A 231 21.91 13.24 14.20
C GLY A 231 22.19 12.27 15.36
N GLN A 232 21.67 12.52 16.57
CA GLN A 232 21.83 11.61 17.71
C GLN A 232 20.91 10.38 17.69
N GLY A 233 19.78 10.41 16.97
CA GLY A 233 18.86 9.27 16.84
C GLY A 233 18.98 8.48 15.52
N LEU A 234 19.85 8.94 14.61
CA LEU A 234 20.04 8.38 13.27
C LEU A 234 21.51 8.03 13.05
N ALA A 235 21.96 6.94 13.67
CA ALA A 235 23.24 6.32 13.34
C ALA A 235 23.31 5.78 11.87
N GLY A 236 22.27 5.97 11.04
CA GLY A 236 22.20 5.38 9.69
C GLY A 236 21.66 6.26 8.55
N ARG A 237 21.49 7.59 8.70
CA ARG A 237 21.10 8.45 7.57
C ARG A 237 22.09 9.57 7.31
N GLU A 238 22.84 9.45 6.22
CA GLU A 238 23.92 10.37 5.81
C GLU A 238 23.41 11.70 5.22
N ASP A 239 22.16 11.77 4.79
CA ASP A 239 21.54 12.92 4.12
C ASP A 239 21.45 14.17 5.01
N ILE A 240 21.11 14.03 6.29
CA ILE A 240 21.02 15.16 7.24
C ILE A 240 22.41 15.65 7.67
N LYS A 241 23.38 14.73 7.85
CA LYS A 241 24.78 15.08 8.15
C LYS A 241 25.44 15.89 7.02
N SER A 242 24.90 15.81 5.80
CA SER A 242 25.38 16.54 4.63
C SER A 242 24.83 17.97 4.49
N LEU A 243 23.87 18.38 5.33
CA LEU A 243 23.18 19.68 5.18
C LEU A 243 24.13 20.89 5.33
N PRO A 244 25.02 20.96 6.35
CA PRO A 244 26.00 22.04 6.43
C PRO A 244 26.93 22.09 5.22
N PHE A 245 27.36 20.92 4.73
CA PHE A 245 28.17 20.82 3.51
C PHE A 245 27.43 21.33 2.28
N LYS A 246 26.15 21.00 2.13
CA LYS A 246 25.33 21.48 1.04
C LYS A 246 25.16 22.99 1.08
N ILE A 247 24.99 23.58 2.26
CA ILE A 247 24.91 25.03 2.43
C ILE A 247 26.21 25.67 1.96
N VAL A 248 27.34 25.18 2.43
CA VAL A 248 28.67 25.70 2.04
C VAL A 248 28.92 25.55 0.56
N HIS A 249 28.62 24.37 0.02
CA HIS A 249 28.66 24.11 -1.41
C HIS A 249 27.82 25.14 -2.18
N ASP A 250 26.55 25.34 -1.82
CA ASP A 250 25.66 26.29 -2.51
C ASP A 250 26.09 27.76 -2.28
N MET A 251 26.67 28.08 -1.12
CA MET A 251 27.15 29.41 -0.74
C MET A 251 28.44 29.77 -1.49
N ASP A 252 29.45 28.92 -1.46
CA ASP A 252 30.67 29.07 -2.26
C ASP A 252 30.29 29.18 -3.73
N ASN A 253 29.39 28.32 -4.20
CA ASN A 253 28.90 28.36 -5.57
C ASN A 253 28.28 29.71 -5.96
N LYS A 254 27.55 30.35 -5.04
CA LYS A 254 26.83 31.61 -5.27
C LYS A 254 27.71 32.84 -5.13
N TYR A 255 28.51 32.89 -4.07
CA TYR A 255 29.27 34.08 -3.68
C TYR A 255 30.72 34.05 -4.18
N GLY A 256 31.15 32.92 -4.73
CA GLY A 256 32.47 32.73 -5.27
C GLY A 256 33.54 32.58 -4.20
N ARG A 257 34.73 32.20 -4.64
CA ARG A 257 35.95 32.16 -3.82
C ARG A 257 37.14 32.51 -4.69
N ARG A 258 38.10 33.22 -4.11
CA ARG A 258 39.38 33.44 -4.78
C ARG A 258 40.19 32.15 -4.78
N VAL A 259 40.65 31.76 -5.95
CA VAL A 259 41.39 30.52 -6.21
C VAL A 259 42.64 30.81 -7.03
N ALA A 260 43.64 29.93 -6.95
CA ALA A 260 44.80 29.94 -7.84
C ALA A 260 45.08 28.55 -8.44
N ASN A 261 45.66 28.52 -9.65
CA ASN A 261 46.12 27.28 -10.28
C ASN A 261 47.63 27.06 -10.09
N LYS A 262 48.15 25.94 -10.61
CA LYS A 262 49.59 25.61 -10.53
C LYS A 262 50.50 26.56 -11.33
N LYS A 263 49.94 27.37 -12.23
CA LYS A 263 50.68 28.41 -12.97
C LYS A 263 50.77 29.73 -12.20
N GLY A 264 50.10 29.83 -11.06
CA GLY A 264 50.00 31.07 -10.28
C GLY A 264 48.93 32.03 -10.81
N ASP A 265 48.08 31.61 -11.75
CA ASP A 265 46.94 32.44 -12.15
C ASP A 265 45.93 32.48 -11.01
N GLU A 266 45.48 33.67 -10.63
CA GLU A 266 44.45 33.88 -9.62
C GLU A 266 43.15 34.39 -10.24
N TRP A 267 42.01 33.93 -9.72
CA TRP A 267 40.69 34.41 -10.14
C TRP A 267 39.61 34.11 -9.11
N GLU A 268 38.42 34.64 -9.32
CA GLU A 268 37.24 34.28 -8.52
C GLU A 268 36.46 33.15 -9.20
N ALA A 269 36.45 31.98 -8.58
CA ALA A 269 35.70 30.82 -9.06
C ALA A 269 34.30 30.79 -8.45
N TYR A 270 33.30 30.49 -9.26
CA TYR A 270 31.92 30.24 -8.81
C TYR A 270 31.50 28.82 -9.15
N GLY A 271 30.27 28.51 -8.74
CA GLY A 271 29.74 27.17 -8.78
C GLY A 271 29.06 26.76 -10.06
N ASP A 272 28.66 25.49 -10.06
CA ASP A 272 27.95 24.87 -11.17
C ASP A 272 26.62 25.58 -11.48
N LYS A 273 25.80 25.96 -10.49
CA LYS A 273 24.55 26.71 -10.69
C LYS A 273 24.77 28.16 -11.15
N PHE A 274 25.97 28.69 -10.97
CA PHE A 274 26.32 30.08 -11.26
C PHE A 274 27.25 30.21 -12.47
N LEU A 275 27.45 29.16 -13.27
CA LEU A 275 28.36 29.18 -14.41
C LEU A 275 28.13 30.39 -15.34
N LEU A 276 26.85 30.75 -15.51
CA LEU A 276 26.42 31.80 -16.42
C LEU A 276 26.05 33.11 -15.74
N SER A 277 26.36 33.26 -14.45
CA SER A 277 26.34 34.56 -13.81
C SER A 277 27.31 35.49 -14.54
N LYS A 278 27.06 36.80 -14.46
CA LYS A 278 27.90 37.78 -15.14
C LYS A 278 29.34 37.66 -14.66
N GLU A 279 29.49 37.50 -13.36
CA GLU A 279 30.75 37.40 -12.63
C GLU A 279 31.51 36.14 -13.06
N ASN A 280 30.83 35.00 -13.16
CA ASN A 280 31.49 33.76 -13.57
C ASN A 280 31.85 33.73 -15.06
N LEU A 281 31.05 34.39 -15.92
CA LEU A 281 31.34 34.52 -17.36
C LEU A 281 32.62 35.32 -17.63
N GLU A 282 32.93 36.29 -16.78
CA GLU A 282 34.12 37.15 -16.89
C GLU A 282 35.36 36.52 -16.21
N SER A 283 35.16 35.61 -15.23
CA SER A 283 36.23 35.03 -14.42
C SER A 283 36.47 33.53 -14.67
N ASN A 284 35.64 32.65 -14.11
CA ASN A 284 35.89 31.20 -14.10
C ASN A 284 35.60 30.54 -15.46
N TYR A 285 34.52 30.94 -16.14
CA TYR A 285 34.01 30.29 -17.35
C TYR A 285 35.05 30.16 -18.47
N PRO A 286 35.82 31.20 -18.84
CA PRO A 286 36.84 31.08 -19.88
C PRO A 286 37.92 30.04 -19.55
N ARG A 287 38.22 29.85 -18.26
CA ARG A 287 39.22 28.88 -17.78
C ARG A 287 38.71 27.45 -17.90
N VAL A 288 37.45 27.21 -17.51
CA VAL A 288 36.79 25.91 -17.72
C VAL A 288 36.77 25.55 -19.21
N VAL A 289 36.35 26.50 -20.06
CA VAL A 289 36.33 26.33 -21.51
C VAL A 289 37.72 25.97 -22.05
N ASN A 290 38.76 26.67 -21.58
CA ASN A 290 40.13 26.42 -22.00
C ASN A 290 40.61 25.02 -21.57
N ALA A 291 40.36 24.62 -20.33
CA ALA A 291 40.75 23.31 -19.81
C ALA A 291 40.09 22.16 -20.58
N VAL A 292 38.77 22.23 -20.83
CA VAL A 292 38.04 21.23 -21.63
C VAL A 292 38.54 21.21 -23.09
N LYS A 293 38.82 22.38 -23.68
CA LYS A 293 39.40 22.45 -25.03
C LYS A 293 40.77 21.79 -25.10
N ILE A 294 41.63 22.01 -24.12
CA ILE A 294 42.95 21.38 -24.06
C ILE A 294 42.81 19.88 -23.89
N SER A 295 41.95 19.39 -22.98
CA SER A 295 41.65 17.96 -22.81
C SER A 295 41.25 17.31 -24.14
N LYS A 296 40.26 17.87 -24.83
CA LYS A 296 39.84 17.40 -26.15
C LYS A 296 40.97 17.43 -27.18
N ASN A 297 41.80 18.47 -27.19
CA ASN A 297 42.91 18.59 -28.14
C ASN A 297 44.03 17.57 -27.86
N GLU A 298 44.30 17.24 -26.60
CA GLU A 298 45.23 16.16 -26.24
C GLU A 298 44.74 14.81 -26.77
N LEU A 299 43.42 14.59 -26.79
CA LEU A 299 42.84 13.39 -27.40
C LEU A 299 43.00 13.36 -28.93
N ILE A 300 42.76 14.49 -29.60
CA ILE A 300 42.98 14.63 -31.06
C ILE A 300 44.46 14.40 -31.40
N HIS A 301 45.36 14.94 -30.59
CA HIS A 301 46.80 14.73 -30.73
C HIS A 301 47.17 13.25 -30.52
N SER A 302 46.61 12.59 -29.52
CA SER A 302 46.80 11.15 -29.29
C SER A 302 46.33 10.31 -30.47
N ALA A 303 45.16 10.64 -31.04
CA ALA A 303 44.61 9.99 -32.24
C ALA A 303 45.43 10.25 -33.51
N SER A 304 46.14 11.37 -33.61
CA SER A 304 46.88 11.76 -34.83
C SER A 304 48.37 11.42 -34.77
N LYS A 305 49.02 11.53 -33.62
CA LYS A 305 50.47 11.29 -33.44
C LYS A 305 50.82 10.01 -32.71
N ASN A 306 49.85 9.31 -32.13
CA ASN A 306 50.08 8.11 -31.31
C ASN A 306 51.00 8.38 -30.09
N GLU A 307 50.84 9.55 -29.48
CA GLU A 307 51.53 9.98 -28.26
C GLU A 307 50.57 9.99 -27.08
N LYS A 308 51.08 9.81 -25.85
CA LYS A 308 50.27 9.90 -24.62
C LYS A 308 49.90 11.35 -24.30
N PRO A 309 48.77 11.60 -23.62
CA PRO A 309 48.36 12.96 -23.26
C PRO A 309 49.34 13.55 -22.24
N GLY A 310 49.57 14.86 -22.35
CA GLY A 310 50.48 15.59 -21.47
C GLY A 310 49.87 15.96 -20.11
N ASN A 311 48.57 15.72 -19.91
CA ASN A 311 47.81 16.14 -18.74
C ASN A 311 47.83 17.66 -18.50
N LYS A 312 47.96 18.45 -19.56
CA LYS A 312 48.01 19.92 -19.49
C LYS A 312 46.78 20.56 -18.84
N PRO A 313 45.54 20.01 -18.93
CA PRO A 313 44.38 20.57 -18.24
C PRO A 313 44.55 20.65 -16.71
N ILE A 314 45.36 19.77 -16.11
CA ILE A 314 45.64 19.77 -14.66
C ILE A 314 46.39 21.03 -14.23
N GLU A 315 47.14 21.68 -15.12
CA GLU A 315 47.85 22.89 -14.74
C GLU A 315 46.89 24.08 -14.57
N LEU A 316 45.66 23.97 -15.08
CA LEU A 316 44.68 25.05 -15.13
C LEU A 316 43.61 24.99 -14.04
N TYR A 317 43.41 23.83 -13.40
CA TYR A 317 42.37 23.71 -12.38
C TYR A 317 42.76 24.48 -11.11
N PRO A 318 41.79 25.01 -10.36
CA PRO A 318 42.05 25.72 -9.12
C PRO A 318 42.57 24.76 -8.04
N SER A 319 43.83 24.94 -7.64
CA SER A 319 44.57 24.08 -6.72
C SER A 319 44.75 24.68 -5.31
N SER A 320 44.58 25.99 -5.15
CA SER A 320 44.58 26.67 -3.85
C SER A 320 43.45 27.69 -3.78
N PHE A 321 43.02 28.05 -2.57
CA PHE A 321 41.91 28.97 -2.37
C PHE A 321 42.06 29.79 -1.09
N GLU A 322 41.56 31.02 -1.11
CA GLU A 322 41.62 31.95 0.03
C GLU A 322 40.33 31.93 0.88
N LYS A 323 40.13 32.96 1.70
CA LYS A 323 38.98 33.15 2.58
C LYS A 323 37.66 33.20 1.79
N ARG A 324 36.57 32.72 2.39
CA ARG A 324 35.24 32.68 1.79
C ARG A 324 34.66 34.10 1.66
N ASN A 325 33.91 34.36 0.57
CA ASN A 325 33.26 35.66 0.31
C ASN A 325 31.88 35.82 0.99
N TRP A 326 31.57 34.97 1.97
CA TRP A 326 30.32 35.00 2.73
C TRP A 326 30.58 34.91 4.24
N ASN A 327 29.63 35.40 5.03
CA ASN A 327 29.68 35.41 6.49
C ASN A 327 28.59 34.51 7.11
N GLU A 328 28.63 34.36 8.44
CA GLU A 328 27.69 33.51 9.19
C GLU A 328 26.22 33.88 8.96
N GLU A 329 25.90 35.18 8.93
CA GLU A 329 24.53 35.67 8.71
C GLU A 329 23.96 35.19 7.36
N MET A 330 24.79 35.24 6.31
CA MET A 330 24.42 34.76 4.99
C MET A 330 24.23 33.24 4.96
N ALA A 331 25.04 32.49 5.72
CA ALA A 331 24.89 31.04 5.86
C ALA A 331 23.60 30.67 6.60
N VAL A 332 23.26 31.36 7.69
CA VAL A 332 22.00 31.19 8.42
C VAL A 332 20.80 31.49 7.53
N LYS A 333 20.85 32.56 6.73
CA LYS A 333 19.80 32.89 5.76
C LYS A 333 19.65 31.82 4.69
N ALA A 334 20.75 31.27 4.18
CA ALA A 334 20.72 30.16 3.23
C ALA A 334 20.12 28.88 3.84
N LEU A 335 20.46 28.59 5.09
CA LEU A 335 19.85 27.49 5.85
C LEU A 335 18.35 27.66 6.01
N LYS A 336 17.87 28.86 6.42
CA LYS A 336 16.44 29.18 6.52
C LYS A 336 15.71 28.90 5.20
N ASN A 337 16.27 29.39 4.09
CA ASN A 337 15.70 29.16 2.76
C ASN A 337 15.68 27.69 2.37
N LEU A 338 16.76 26.95 2.65
CA LEU A 338 16.85 25.52 2.33
C LEU A 338 15.85 24.69 3.13
N VAL A 339 15.73 24.95 4.45
CA VAL A 339 14.73 24.30 5.31
C VAL A 339 13.31 24.64 4.83
N SER A 340 13.06 25.90 4.47
CA SER A 340 11.76 26.36 3.95
C SER A 340 11.40 25.73 2.60
N GLU A 341 12.36 25.61 1.67
CA GLU A 341 12.17 24.94 0.37
C GLU A 341 11.88 23.44 0.57
N LYS A 342 12.66 22.78 1.43
CA LYS A 342 12.50 21.35 1.74
C LYS A 342 11.37 21.07 2.71
N PHE A 343 10.74 22.10 3.28
CA PHE A 343 9.59 21.95 4.17
C PHE A 343 8.44 21.18 3.51
N SER A 344 8.24 21.34 2.20
CA SER A 344 7.26 20.58 1.41
C SER A 344 7.59 19.08 1.32
N MET A 345 8.86 18.71 1.21
CA MET A 345 9.33 17.31 1.31
C MET A 345 9.25 16.78 2.74
N LEU A 346 9.57 17.61 3.74
CA LEU A 346 9.41 17.27 5.15
C LEU A 346 7.95 17.03 5.50
N LYS A 347 7.02 17.81 4.91
CA LYS A 347 5.57 17.59 4.99
C LYS A 347 5.15 16.25 4.38
N LEU A 348 5.83 15.79 3.33
CA LEU A 348 5.63 14.45 2.75
C LEU A 348 6.19 13.33 3.63
N LEU A 349 7.26 13.61 4.39
CA LEU A 349 7.82 12.72 5.41
C LEU A 349 7.01 12.76 6.73
N TRP A 350 6.16 13.77 6.89
CA TRP A 350 5.23 14.04 7.99
C TRP A 350 3.78 13.95 7.51
N THR A 351 3.43 12.89 6.80
CA THR A 351 2.03 12.49 6.78
C THR A 351 1.67 12.02 8.20
N THR A 352 0.52 12.48 8.70
CA THR A 352 0.01 12.24 10.06
C THR A 352 -0.07 10.74 10.38
N ASP A 353 -0.32 9.90 9.36
CA ASP A 353 -0.30 8.43 9.43
C ASP A 353 1.03 7.86 9.96
N ASN A 354 2.19 8.34 9.50
CA ASN A 354 3.51 7.83 9.88
C ASN A 354 3.82 8.10 11.36
N ILE A 355 3.37 9.24 11.88
CA ILE A 355 3.50 9.59 13.30
C ILE A 355 2.60 8.69 14.14
N VAL A 356 1.34 8.56 13.73
CA VAL A 356 0.37 7.68 14.38
C VAL A 356 0.87 6.24 14.41
N ARG A 357 1.42 5.73 13.29
CA ARG A 357 1.97 4.38 13.18
C ARG A 357 3.12 4.14 14.15
N ARG A 358 4.11 5.05 14.19
CA ARG A 358 5.25 4.94 15.12
C ARG A 358 4.83 5.04 16.58
N TYR A 359 3.87 5.91 16.89
CA TYR A 359 3.31 6.00 18.23
C TYR A 359 2.70 4.65 18.60
N ILE A 360 1.79 4.13 17.78
CA ILE A 360 1.13 2.84 18.01
C ILE A 360 2.14 1.68 18.13
N GLU A 361 3.19 1.65 17.31
CA GLU A 361 4.25 0.64 17.38
C GLU A 361 4.93 0.63 18.75
N LYS A 362 5.25 1.81 19.30
CA LYS A 362 5.93 1.97 20.59
C LYS A 362 5.01 1.86 21.81
N THR A 363 3.72 2.15 21.67
CA THR A 363 2.74 2.08 22.75
C THR A 363 2.57 0.64 23.26
N THR A 364 2.68 0.45 24.56
CA THR A 364 2.45 -0.86 25.20
C THR A 364 0.96 -1.21 25.22
N PRO A 365 0.58 -2.49 25.41
CA PRO A 365 -0.83 -2.87 25.59
C PRO A 365 -1.54 -2.04 26.68
N GLU A 366 -0.89 -1.81 27.83
CA GLU A 366 -1.45 -1.09 28.99
C GLU A 366 -1.70 0.38 28.66
N GLU A 367 -0.78 1.02 27.93
CA GLU A 367 -0.95 2.39 27.45
C GLU A 367 -2.05 2.46 26.39
N MET A 368 -2.14 1.47 25.49
CA MET A 368 -3.17 1.40 24.46
C MET A 368 -4.57 1.28 25.05
N TYR A 369 -4.74 0.60 26.19
CA TYR A 369 -6.01 0.54 26.93
C TYR A 369 -6.43 1.89 27.51
N LYS A 370 -5.48 2.78 27.83
CA LYS A 370 -5.75 4.11 28.40
C LYS A 370 -6.19 5.13 27.34
N ILE A 371 -5.92 4.89 26.07
CA ILE A 371 -6.37 5.77 24.98
C ILE A 371 -7.90 5.71 24.89
N SER A 372 -8.55 6.87 24.93
CA SER A 372 -10.01 6.97 24.81
C SER A 372 -10.50 6.49 23.44
N PRO A 373 -11.77 6.04 23.32
CA PRO A 373 -12.36 5.66 22.04
C PRO A 373 -12.19 6.74 20.97
N ASP A 374 -12.48 8.01 21.27
CA ASP A 374 -12.35 9.11 20.32
C ASP A 374 -10.89 9.38 19.92
N GLY A 375 -9.95 9.15 20.84
CA GLY A 375 -8.52 9.20 20.54
C GLY A 375 -8.14 8.15 19.49
N LYS A 376 -8.60 6.91 19.68
CA LYS A 376 -8.39 5.82 18.73
C LYS A 376 -9.08 6.09 17.39
N VAL A 377 -10.30 6.63 17.40
CA VAL A 377 -11.03 6.99 16.18
C VAL A 377 -10.28 8.03 15.36
N ARG A 378 -9.78 9.08 16.01
CA ARG A 378 -8.94 10.09 15.33
C ARG A 378 -7.69 9.45 14.72
N MET A 379 -6.97 8.65 15.49
CA MET A 379 -5.77 7.97 15.02
C MET A 379 -6.06 7.05 13.83
N ILE A 380 -7.14 6.27 13.87
CA ILE A 380 -7.52 5.41 12.74
C ILE A 380 -7.91 6.25 11.52
N ASN A 381 -8.66 7.35 11.70
CA ASN A 381 -9.01 8.25 10.60
C ASN A 381 -7.81 8.94 9.95
N GLU A 382 -6.67 9.04 10.63
CA GLU A 382 -5.39 9.47 10.04
C GLU A 382 -4.68 8.35 9.27
N LEU A 383 -4.93 7.08 9.59
CA LEU A 383 -4.33 5.90 8.92
C LEU A 383 -5.12 5.45 7.68
N LEU A 384 -6.40 5.81 7.60
CA LEU A 384 -7.31 5.44 6.50
C LEU A 384 -7.25 6.30 5.22
N PRO A 385 -6.78 7.56 5.17
CA PRO A 385 -6.80 8.34 3.94
C PRO A 385 -5.75 7.83 2.94
N GLY A 386 -6.18 7.52 1.72
CA GLY A 386 -5.28 7.10 0.63
C GLY A 386 -5.05 5.59 0.59
N TRP A 387 -3.88 5.16 0.14
CA TRP A 387 -3.53 3.73 0.11
C TRP A 387 -3.14 3.28 1.53
N THR A 388 -4.04 2.56 2.20
CA THR A 388 -3.77 1.94 3.50
C THR A 388 -2.81 0.77 3.29
N GLY A 389 -1.52 0.99 3.56
CA GLY A 389 -0.52 -0.07 3.42
C GLY A 389 -0.63 -1.06 4.59
N GLY A 390 -0.03 -2.25 4.46
CA GLY A 390 -0.08 -3.26 5.54
C GLY A 390 0.46 -2.78 6.89
N ALA A 391 1.30 -1.74 6.91
CA ALA A 391 1.78 -1.14 8.16
C ALA A 391 0.69 -0.33 8.89
N ASP A 392 -0.20 0.33 8.14
CA ASP A 392 -1.39 1.03 8.67
C ASP A 392 -2.41 0.03 9.18
N GLU A 393 -2.69 -1.00 8.39
CA GLU A 393 -3.60 -2.07 8.76
C GLU A 393 -3.19 -2.73 10.08
N ARG A 394 -1.89 -3.06 10.25
CA ARG A 394 -1.37 -3.60 11.52
C ARG A 394 -1.50 -2.64 12.69
N ALA A 395 -1.34 -1.34 12.46
CA ALA A 395 -1.52 -0.33 13.49
C ALA A 395 -2.99 -0.20 13.92
N ILE A 396 -3.93 -0.22 12.95
CA ILE A 396 -5.37 -0.27 13.21
C ILE A 396 -5.72 -1.52 14.02
N LEU A 397 -5.25 -2.69 13.57
CA LEU A 397 -5.47 -3.96 14.26
C LEU A 397 -4.92 -3.94 15.69
N LYS A 398 -3.73 -3.37 15.91
CA LYS A 398 -3.14 -3.25 17.26
C LYS A 398 -4.04 -2.41 18.17
N MET A 399 -4.53 -1.26 17.69
CA MET A 399 -5.45 -0.41 18.46
C MET A 399 -6.74 -1.15 18.80
N MET A 400 -7.34 -1.87 17.85
CA MET A 400 -8.58 -2.63 18.09
C MET A 400 -8.35 -3.83 19.02
N LYS A 401 -7.20 -4.51 18.90
CA LYS A 401 -6.86 -5.70 19.70
C LYS A 401 -6.79 -5.34 21.18
N TYR A 402 -6.15 -4.21 21.49
CA TYR A 402 -6.00 -3.66 22.83
C TYR A 402 -7.08 -2.61 23.17
N SER A 403 -8.29 -2.83 22.65
CA SER A 403 -9.50 -2.10 23.03
C SER A 403 -10.50 -3.04 23.70
N GLN A 404 -11.29 -2.52 24.64
CA GLN A 404 -12.41 -3.28 25.21
C GLN A 404 -13.48 -3.50 24.13
N SER A 405 -14.28 -4.57 24.22
CA SER A 405 -15.31 -4.89 23.20
C SER A 405 -16.25 -3.71 22.92
N ARG A 406 -16.67 -2.98 23.96
CA ARG A 406 -17.51 -1.77 23.80
C ARG A 406 -16.77 -0.63 23.07
N GLN A 407 -15.47 -0.45 23.32
CA GLN A 407 -14.68 0.56 22.61
C GLN A 407 -14.50 0.19 21.14
N VAL A 408 -14.25 -1.10 20.85
CA VAL A 408 -14.17 -1.62 19.47
C VAL A 408 -15.47 -1.32 18.73
N PHE A 409 -16.63 -1.60 19.35
CA PHE A 409 -17.93 -1.24 18.79
C PHE A 409 -18.06 0.26 18.48
N ASN A 410 -17.75 1.13 19.45
CA ASN A 410 -17.81 2.59 19.26
C ASN A 410 -16.88 3.06 18.13
N ILE A 411 -15.68 2.46 17.99
CA ILE A 411 -14.75 2.77 16.91
C ILE A 411 -15.38 2.46 15.55
N MET A 412 -15.97 1.27 15.39
CA MET A 412 -16.63 0.89 14.13
C MET A 412 -17.87 1.70 13.84
N GLU A 413 -18.63 2.10 14.86
CA GLU A 413 -19.79 2.97 14.71
C GLU A 413 -19.39 4.36 14.21
N GLN A 414 -18.34 4.97 14.78
CA GLN A 414 -17.89 6.30 14.40
C GLN A 414 -17.16 6.34 13.04
N ILE A 415 -16.41 5.29 12.69
CA ILE A 415 -15.62 5.24 11.45
C ILE A 415 -16.43 4.66 10.27
N GLY A 416 -17.33 3.73 10.56
CA GLY A 416 -18.01 2.89 9.58
C GLY A 416 -17.28 1.55 9.40
N LEU A 417 -18.01 0.45 9.60
CA LEU A 417 -17.51 -0.90 9.40
C LEU A 417 -17.10 -1.14 7.95
N SER A 418 -17.96 -0.73 7.00
CA SER A 418 -17.69 -0.83 5.56
C SER A 418 -16.41 -0.08 5.19
N LYS A 419 -16.20 1.12 5.75
CA LYS A 419 -14.96 1.90 5.56
C LYS A 419 -13.73 1.16 6.09
N LEU A 420 -13.79 0.56 7.28
CA LEU A 420 -12.68 -0.23 7.82
C LEU A 420 -12.41 -1.49 7.00
N ALA A 421 -13.46 -2.22 6.62
CA ALA A 421 -13.35 -3.44 5.84
C ALA A 421 -12.78 -3.16 4.44
N ALA A 422 -13.21 -2.08 3.80
CA ALA A 422 -12.74 -1.66 2.48
C ALA A 422 -11.31 -1.10 2.45
N ASN A 423 -10.62 -0.97 3.61
CA ASN A 423 -9.26 -0.46 3.71
C ASN A 423 -8.29 -1.41 4.44
N ILE A 424 -8.74 -2.60 4.83
CA ILE A 424 -7.88 -3.63 5.42
C ILE A 424 -7.90 -4.83 4.48
N HIS A 425 -6.75 -5.34 4.04
CA HIS A 425 -6.66 -6.34 2.97
C HIS A 425 -5.84 -7.57 3.39
N GLY A 426 -5.86 -8.61 2.55
CA GLY A 426 -4.96 -9.76 2.67
C GLY A 426 -5.03 -10.49 4.02
N LYS A 427 -3.87 -10.71 4.66
CA LYS A 427 -3.78 -11.45 5.93
C LYS A 427 -4.22 -10.60 7.12
N GLU A 428 -3.98 -9.29 7.09
CA GLU A 428 -4.43 -8.34 8.10
C GLU A 428 -5.95 -8.32 8.18
N TYR A 429 -6.61 -8.47 7.04
CA TYR A 429 -8.06 -8.57 6.99
C TYR A 429 -8.61 -9.83 7.67
N LYS A 430 -7.99 -11.00 7.47
CA LYS A 430 -8.36 -12.21 8.23
C LYS A 430 -8.18 -12.03 9.74
N GLN A 431 -7.13 -11.30 10.15
CA GLN A 431 -6.91 -10.94 11.56
C GLN A 431 -7.97 -9.97 12.06
N PHE A 432 -8.41 -9.00 11.25
CA PHE A 432 -9.49 -8.08 11.55
C PHE A 432 -10.76 -8.86 11.88
N ILE A 433 -11.18 -9.76 10.99
CA ILE A 433 -12.40 -10.57 11.19
C ILE A 433 -12.29 -11.49 12.40
N SER A 434 -11.14 -12.15 12.61
CA SER A 434 -10.93 -12.98 13.80
C SER A 434 -10.98 -12.17 15.10
N LEU A 435 -10.39 -10.97 15.08
CA LEU A 435 -10.42 -10.03 16.20
C LEU A 435 -11.85 -9.57 16.47
N LEU A 436 -12.61 -9.22 15.42
CA LEU A 436 -14.02 -8.90 15.57
C LEU A 436 -14.74 -10.09 16.20
N ALA A 437 -14.77 -11.27 15.58
CA ALA A 437 -15.42 -12.45 16.13
C ALA A 437 -15.13 -12.69 17.62
N ASN A 438 -13.86 -12.56 18.04
CA ASN A 438 -13.46 -12.69 19.44
C ASN A 438 -14.01 -11.58 20.36
N LYS A 439 -14.00 -10.32 19.91
CA LYS A 439 -14.52 -9.19 20.68
C LYS A 439 -16.05 -9.20 20.75
N TYR A 440 -16.69 -9.64 19.67
CA TYR A 440 -18.13 -9.64 19.47
C TYR A 440 -18.86 -10.77 20.20
N SER A 441 -18.23 -11.94 20.37
CA SER A 441 -18.80 -13.02 21.19
C SER A 441 -19.21 -12.57 22.61
N LYS A 442 -18.56 -11.51 23.11
CA LYS A 442 -18.77 -10.90 24.43
C LYS A 442 -19.80 -9.76 24.44
N LEU A 443 -20.38 -9.38 23.31
CA LEU A 443 -21.37 -8.31 23.25
C LEU A 443 -22.76 -8.81 23.62
N PRO A 444 -23.64 -7.95 24.18
CA PRO A 444 -25.07 -8.23 24.28
C PRO A 444 -25.68 -8.52 22.91
N VAL A 445 -26.66 -9.41 22.86
CA VAL A 445 -27.35 -9.86 21.63
C VAL A 445 -27.86 -8.73 20.75
N ASN A 446 -28.39 -7.64 21.33
CA ASN A 446 -28.88 -6.49 20.56
C ASN A 446 -27.76 -5.83 19.72
N LEU A 447 -26.53 -5.77 20.25
CA LEU A 447 -25.39 -5.24 19.52
C LEU A 447 -24.87 -6.24 18.47
N LYS A 448 -25.02 -7.55 18.70
CA LYS A 448 -24.73 -8.59 17.71
C LYS A 448 -25.67 -8.46 16.50
N ILE A 449 -26.97 -8.24 16.74
CA ILE A 449 -27.98 -8.03 15.68
C ILE A 449 -27.64 -6.80 14.83
N ILE A 450 -27.40 -5.64 15.46
CA ILE A 450 -27.01 -4.41 14.75
C ILE A 450 -25.77 -4.64 13.88
N PHE A 451 -24.82 -5.42 14.40
CA PHE A 451 -23.60 -5.71 13.65
C PHE A 451 -23.83 -6.63 12.46
N ILE A 452 -24.65 -7.67 12.62
CA ILE A 452 -25.01 -8.56 11.51
C ILE A 452 -25.74 -7.77 10.42
N ASN A 453 -26.71 -6.91 10.77
CA ASN A 453 -27.37 -6.04 9.79
C ASN A 453 -26.35 -5.18 9.04
N LYS A 454 -25.37 -4.60 9.73
CA LYS A 454 -24.29 -3.84 9.08
C LYS A 454 -23.38 -4.68 8.19
N LEU A 455 -23.17 -5.96 8.51
CA LEU A 455 -22.44 -6.87 7.63
C LEU A 455 -23.25 -7.19 6.38
N LEU A 456 -24.57 -7.34 6.49
CA LEU A 456 -25.46 -7.53 5.35
C LEU A 456 -25.59 -6.27 4.46
N GLU A 457 -25.29 -5.08 5.01
CA GLU A 457 -25.41 -3.80 4.29
C GLU A 457 -24.19 -3.43 3.42
N GLY A 458 -23.01 -4.05 3.58
CA GLY A 458 -21.89 -3.72 2.70
C GLY A 458 -20.49 -4.18 3.08
N ALA A 459 -20.01 -5.19 2.35
CA ALA A 459 -18.62 -5.57 2.07
C ALA A 459 -18.61 -6.66 0.95
N THR A 460 -17.48 -7.30 0.72
CA THR A 460 -17.30 -8.38 -0.27
C THR A 460 -17.80 -9.73 0.28
N LEU A 461 -18.59 -10.47 -0.52
CA LEU A 461 -19.28 -11.75 -0.21
C LEU A 461 -18.58 -12.67 0.81
N ASP A 462 -17.37 -13.16 0.54
CA ASP A 462 -16.69 -14.18 1.38
C ASP A 462 -16.52 -13.81 2.87
N VAL A 463 -16.61 -12.53 3.19
CA VAL A 463 -16.24 -12.00 4.50
C VAL A 463 -17.43 -11.78 5.39
N GLU A 464 -18.51 -11.28 4.79
CA GLU A 464 -19.80 -11.13 5.46
C GLU A 464 -20.21 -12.50 6.00
N GLU A 465 -20.12 -13.51 5.14
CA GLU A 465 -20.38 -14.90 5.45
C GLU A 465 -19.54 -15.40 6.62
N ASN A 466 -18.20 -15.33 6.52
CA ASN A 466 -17.33 -15.83 7.59
C ASN A 466 -17.48 -15.03 8.90
N GLY A 467 -17.75 -13.73 8.83
CA GLY A 467 -18.05 -12.88 9.98
C GLY A 467 -19.33 -13.32 10.67
N ILE A 468 -20.42 -13.46 9.91
CA ILE A 468 -21.72 -13.93 10.39
C ILE A 468 -21.60 -15.32 11.01
N LEU A 469 -20.98 -16.27 10.31
CA LEU A 469 -20.75 -17.63 10.79
C LEU A 469 -20.00 -17.67 12.12
N GLN A 470 -18.95 -16.86 12.27
CA GLN A 470 -18.19 -16.78 13.52
C GLN A 470 -19.01 -16.19 14.67
N LEU A 471 -19.84 -15.17 14.42
CA LEU A 471 -20.75 -14.61 15.42
C LEU A 471 -21.77 -15.63 15.90
N LEU A 472 -22.39 -16.36 14.96
CA LEU A 472 -23.38 -17.38 15.27
C LEU A 472 -22.75 -18.55 16.04
N ARG A 473 -21.55 -19.00 15.66
CA ARG A 473 -20.79 -20.04 16.38
C ARG A 473 -20.57 -19.70 17.84
N HIS A 474 -20.18 -18.46 18.13
CA HIS A 474 -19.86 -18.00 19.48
C HIS A 474 -21.08 -17.48 20.26
N SER A 475 -22.27 -17.47 19.66
CA SER A 475 -23.50 -17.08 20.34
C SER A 475 -24.17 -18.28 21.00
N SER A 476 -24.83 -18.07 22.12
CA SER A 476 -25.65 -19.11 22.76
C SER A 476 -26.86 -19.45 21.88
N SER A 477 -27.49 -20.61 22.09
CA SER A 477 -28.69 -21.02 21.33
C SER A 477 -29.80 -19.96 21.35
N GLY A 478 -30.05 -19.34 22.52
CA GLY A 478 -31.06 -18.29 22.64
C GLY A 478 -30.68 -16.99 21.92
N GLU A 479 -29.39 -16.67 21.85
CA GLU A 479 -28.91 -15.51 21.07
C GLU A 479 -29.01 -15.76 19.57
N VAL A 480 -28.60 -16.95 19.10
CA VAL A 480 -28.72 -17.33 17.68
C VAL A 480 -30.18 -17.26 17.25
N TYR A 481 -31.08 -17.78 18.08
CA TYR A 481 -32.52 -17.69 17.84
C TYR A 481 -32.99 -16.24 17.66
N ARG A 482 -32.64 -15.37 18.61
CA ARG A 482 -32.99 -13.94 18.51
C ARG A 482 -32.37 -13.26 17.31
N ILE A 483 -31.13 -13.58 16.99
CA ILE A 483 -30.42 -13.03 15.82
C ILE A 483 -31.16 -13.42 14.53
N VAL A 484 -31.44 -14.70 14.33
CA VAL A 484 -32.11 -15.20 13.12
C VAL A 484 -33.51 -14.60 12.99
N ASN A 485 -34.23 -14.44 14.10
CA ASN A 485 -35.55 -13.84 14.09
C ASN A 485 -35.51 -12.33 13.79
N ASP A 486 -34.61 -11.59 14.45
CA ASP A 486 -34.56 -10.12 14.36
C ASP A 486 -33.91 -9.62 13.06
N VAL A 487 -32.95 -10.38 12.51
CA VAL A 487 -32.28 -10.10 11.22
C VAL A 487 -33.09 -10.64 10.04
N ARG A 488 -34.07 -11.52 10.29
CA ARG A 488 -34.81 -12.34 9.31
C ARG A 488 -33.90 -13.39 8.66
N PHE A 489 -34.28 -14.65 8.85
CA PHE A 489 -33.58 -15.80 8.29
C PHE A 489 -33.34 -15.69 6.78
N LYS A 490 -34.34 -15.23 6.02
CA LYS A 490 -34.21 -15.07 4.57
C LYS A 490 -33.08 -14.10 4.20
N GLU A 491 -32.97 -12.98 4.90
CA GLU A 491 -31.88 -12.02 4.63
C GLU A 491 -30.51 -12.62 4.98
N LEU A 492 -30.42 -13.49 5.98
CA LEU A 492 -29.18 -14.23 6.27
C LEU A 492 -28.87 -15.28 5.20
N ALA A 493 -29.86 -16.05 4.76
CA ALA A 493 -29.70 -17.10 3.77
C ALA A 493 -29.35 -16.52 2.39
N ASP A 494 -30.02 -15.45 1.98
CA ASP A 494 -29.80 -14.75 0.71
C ASP A 494 -28.43 -14.07 0.64
N ASN A 495 -27.67 -13.96 1.75
CA ASN A 495 -26.34 -13.36 1.80
C ASN A 495 -25.25 -14.35 2.25
N ILE A 496 -25.57 -15.64 2.39
CA ILE A 496 -24.59 -16.69 2.65
C ILE A 496 -24.67 -17.74 1.55
N HIS A 497 -23.57 -17.94 0.83
CA HIS A 497 -23.53 -18.74 -0.38
C HIS A 497 -22.54 -19.91 -0.30
N GLY A 498 -22.65 -20.84 -1.24
CA GLY A 498 -21.69 -21.92 -1.43
C GLY A 498 -21.42 -22.73 -0.15
N ALA A 499 -20.14 -23.06 0.09
CA ALA A 499 -19.73 -23.88 1.24
C ALA A 499 -19.93 -23.19 2.61
N GLU A 500 -20.12 -21.88 2.63
CA GLU A 500 -20.41 -21.09 3.81
C GLU A 500 -21.88 -21.28 4.23
N TYR A 501 -22.76 -21.50 3.27
CA TYR A 501 -24.17 -21.81 3.53
C TYR A 501 -24.31 -23.14 4.28
N ASP A 502 -23.58 -24.17 3.87
CA ASP A 502 -23.54 -25.47 4.58
C ASP A 502 -23.12 -25.28 6.05
N LYS A 503 -22.10 -24.43 6.28
CA LYS A 503 -21.63 -24.10 7.62
C LYS A 503 -22.69 -23.35 8.41
N PHE A 504 -23.46 -22.46 7.77
CA PHE A 504 -24.55 -21.72 8.39
C PHE A 504 -25.64 -22.68 8.85
N ILE A 505 -26.11 -23.55 7.97
CA ILE A 505 -27.09 -24.58 8.27
C ILE A 505 -26.62 -25.50 9.40
N TYR A 506 -25.37 -25.96 9.37
CA TYR A 506 -24.79 -26.77 10.45
C TYR A 506 -24.74 -26.06 11.80
N ILE A 507 -24.46 -24.75 11.81
CA ILE A 507 -24.49 -23.96 13.06
C ILE A 507 -25.91 -23.88 13.60
N LEU A 508 -26.89 -23.59 12.73
CA LEU A 508 -28.29 -23.50 13.13
C LEU A 508 -28.76 -24.83 13.71
N GLU A 509 -28.52 -25.94 13.01
CA GLU A 509 -28.89 -27.27 13.46
C GLU A 509 -28.36 -27.55 14.88
N ASN A 510 -27.06 -27.38 15.12
CA ASN A 510 -26.44 -27.59 16.43
C ASN A 510 -26.99 -26.65 17.51
N LYS A 511 -27.24 -25.38 17.18
CA LYS A 511 -27.72 -24.38 18.14
C LYS A 511 -29.20 -24.61 18.47
N TYR A 512 -30.00 -25.09 17.50
CA TYR A 512 -31.43 -25.26 17.63
C TYR A 512 -31.88 -26.60 18.19
N ARG A 513 -31.01 -27.62 18.28
CA ARG A 513 -31.31 -28.87 19.02
C ARG A 513 -31.89 -28.61 20.42
N ASN A 514 -31.43 -27.55 21.09
CA ASN A 514 -31.83 -27.19 22.45
C ASN A 514 -32.88 -26.08 22.54
N VAL A 515 -33.42 -25.60 21.42
CA VAL A 515 -34.43 -24.53 21.42
C VAL A 515 -35.81 -25.14 21.67
N GLY A 516 -36.68 -24.40 22.37
CA GLY A 516 -38.05 -24.83 22.64
C GLY A 516 -38.90 -24.93 21.36
N LEU A 517 -40.08 -25.53 21.49
CA LEU A 517 -41.04 -25.77 20.40
C LEU A 517 -41.28 -24.55 19.50
N ASN A 518 -41.49 -23.36 20.08
CA ASN A 518 -41.74 -22.15 19.28
C ASN A 518 -40.57 -21.78 18.38
N GLY A 519 -39.33 -21.85 18.89
CA GLY A 519 -38.17 -21.53 18.07
C GLY A 519 -37.88 -22.60 17.00
N LYS A 520 -38.26 -23.86 17.22
CA LYS A 520 -38.24 -24.89 16.16
C LYS A 520 -39.26 -24.60 15.06
N LYS A 521 -40.49 -24.21 15.41
CA LYS A 521 -41.53 -23.82 14.44
C LYS A 521 -41.09 -22.65 13.57
N GLU A 522 -40.61 -21.58 14.20
CA GLU A 522 -40.19 -20.38 13.47
C GLU A 522 -39.00 -20.66 12.55
N LEU A 523 -38.04 -21.48 12.98
CA LEU A 523 -36.92 -21.87 12.12
C LEU A 523 -37.37 -22.72 10.93
N ILE A 524 -38.22 -23.72 11.15
CA ILE A 524 -38.72 -24.56 10.04
C ILE A 524 -39.53 -23.69 9.08
N ASN A 525 -40.43 -22.85 9.58
CA ASN A 525 -41.19 -21.93 8.74
C ASN A 525 -40.27 -20.98 7.94
N ALA A 526 -39.18 -20.54 8.54
CA ALA A 526 -38.19 -19.72 7.85
C ALA A 526 -37.41 -20.49 6.77
N LEU A 527 -37.05 -21.76 7.04
CA LEU A 527 -36.40 -22.66 6.07
C LEU A 527 -37.32 -22.98 4.88
N LEU A 528 -38.62 -23.11 5.11
CA LEU A 528 -39.62 -23.32 4.05
C LEU A 528 -39.89 -22.07 3.21
N GLN A 529 -39.54 -20.86 3.69
CA GLN A 529 -39.77 -19.60 2.98
C GLN A 529 -38.61 -19.17 2.06
N VAL A 530 -37.46 -19.82 2.18
CA VAL A 530 -36.35 -19.70 1.22
C VAL A 530 -36.49 -20.79 0.17
N THR A 531 -35.91 -20.60 -1.02
CA THR A 531 -35.87 -21.66 -2.04
C THR A 531 -35.20 -22.87 -1.41
N THR A 532 -35.95 -23.94 -1.15
CA THR A 532 -35.45 -25.14 -0.48
C THR A 532 -34.56 -25.91 -1.45
N GLY A 533 -33.28 -26.02 -1.12
CA GLY A 533 -32.39 -27.02 -1.69
C GLY A 533 -32.22 -28.19 -0.72
N ASP A 534 -31.44 -29.20 -1.14
CA ASP A 534 -31.19 -30.42 -0.35
C ASP A 534 -30.74 -30.13 1.09
N LEU A 535 -30.05 -29.02 1.34
CA LEU A 535 -29.52 -28.65 2.66
C LEU A 535 -30.59 -28.11 3.61
N GLU A 536 -31.50 -27.26 3.12
CA GLU A 536 -32.64 -26.76 3.90
C GLU A 536 -33.56 -27.91 4.25
N GLU A 537 -33.85 -28.77 3.28
CA GLU A 537 -34.65 -29.97 3.45
C GLU A 537 -34.00 -30.93 4.48
N TRP A 538 -32.69 -31.14 4.38
CA TRP A 538 -31.93 -31.90 5.37
C TRP A 538 -31.98 -31.27 6.77
N ALA A 539 -31.87 -29.94 6.87
CA ALA A 539 -31.94 -29.22 8.14
C ALA A 539 -33.32 -29.35 8.79
N ILE A 540 -34.39 -29.21 8.01
CA ILE A 540 -35.77 -29.43 8.46
C ILE A 540 -35.90 -30.86 9.01
N ASN A 541 -35.42 -31.85 8.26
CA ASN A 541 -35.43 -33.24 8.68
C ASN A 541 -34.71 -33.47 10.00
N GLU A 542 -33.56 -32.85 10.21
CA GLU A 542 -32.78 -33.02 11.43
C GLU A 542 -33.42 -32.30 12.63
N ILE A 543 -34.05 -31.13 12.42
CA ILE A 543 -34.81 -30.43 13.47
C ILE A 543 -35.98 -31.30 13.94
N ILE A 544 -36.74 -31.88 13.00
CA ILE A 544 -37.89 -32.74 13.31
C ILE A 544 -37.42 -34.05 13.95
N ARG A 545 -36.35 -34.66 13.46
CA ARG A 545 -35.74 -35.87 14.03
C ARG A 545 -35.32 -35.67 15.47
N ASN A 546 -34.83 -34.48 15.83
CA ASN A 546 -34.43 -34.15 17.20
C ASN A 546 -35.56 -33.54 18.05
N ALA A 547 -36.75 -33.31 17.50
CA ALA A 547 -37.91 -32.84 18.26
C ALA A 547 -38.58 -33.98 19.05
N LYS A 548 -39.25 -33.63 20.15
CA LYS A 548 -40.11 -34.58 20.88
C LYS A 548 -41.32 -34.91 20.01
N SER A 549 -41.90 -36.09 20.14
CA SER A 549 -43.03 -36.51 19.29
C SER A 549 -44.22 -35.53 19.35
N ASN A 550 -44.56 -35.03 20.55
CA ASN A 550 -45.62 -34.02 20.71
C ASN A 550 -45.27 -32.67 20.06
N ASP A 551 -43.97 -32.32 20.04
CA ASP A 551 -43.49 -31.10 19.39
C ASP A 551 -43.65 -31.22 17.87
N VAL A 552 -43.29 -32.38 17.29
CA VAL A 552 -43.44 -32.67 15.86
C VAL A 552 -44.89 -32.53 15.40
N ALA A 553 -45.83 -33.12 16.14
CA ALA A 553 -47.25 -32.98 15.83
C ALA A 553 -47.69 -31.52 15.87
N THR A 554 -47.23 -30.76 16.87
CA THR A 554 -47.58 -29.34 16.99
C THR A 554 -46.96 -28.52 15.85
N ILE A 555 -45.72 -28.80 15.45
CA ILE A 555 -45.04 -28.17 14.33
C ILE A 555 -45.84 -28.38 13.05
N ILE A 556 -46.17 -29.63 12.71
CA ILE A 556 -46.90 -29.96 11.48
C ILE A 556 -48.30 -29.38 11.45
N ASN A 557 -49.03 -29.41 12.58
CA ASN A 557 -50.34 -28.77 12.64
C ASN A 557 -50.28 -27.23 12.55
N THR A 558 -49.16 -26.61 12.97
CA THR A 558 -49.03 -25.15 12.95
C THR A 558 -48.62 -24.64 11.57
N ILE A 559 -47.65 -25.31 10.95
CA ILE A 559 -47.11 -24.92 9.64
C ILE A 559 -48.06 -25.42 8.54
N GLY A 560 -48.56 -26.65 8.67
CA GLY A 560 -49.37 -27.31 7.65
C GLY A 560 -48.53 -28.33 6.91
N PHE A 561 -49.09 -29.53 6.66
CA PHE A 561 -48.38 -30.58 5.95
C PHE A 561 -48.10 -30.20 4.49
N GLY A 562 -49.04 -29.50 3.83
CA GLY A 562 -48.88 -29.02 2.46
C GLY A 562 -47.62 -28.16 2.29
N ASP A 563 -47.30 -27.28 3.24
CA ASP A 563 -46.06 -26.49 3.17
C ASP A 563 -44.80 -27.36 3.22
N PHE A 564 -44.81 -28.52 3.88
CA PHE A 564 -43.67 -29.45 3.84
C PHE A 564 -43.63 -30.23 2.53
N ASP A 565 -44.79 -30.64 2.02
CA ASP A 565 -44.92 -31.38 0.77
C ASP A 565 -44.50 -30.55 -0.45
N ASP A 566 -44.92 -29.29 -0.47
CA ASP A 566 -44.62 -28.33 -1.53
C ASP A 566 -43.15 -27.90 -1.57
N ASN A 567 -42.39 -28.08 -0.48
CA ASN A 567 -41.03 -27.54 -0.34
C ASN A 567 -39.97 -28.59 0.04
N ILE A 568 -40.32 -29.85 0.26
CA ILE A 568 -39.33 -30.93 0.48
C ILE A 568 -39.50 -31.94 -0.66
N HIS A 569 -38.42 -32.25 -1.36
CA HIS A 569 -38.48 -33.06 -2.56
C HIS A 569 -37.51 -34.26 -2.49
N GLY A 570 -37.55 -35.11 -3.52
CA GLY A 570 -36.54 -36.15 -3.72
C GLY A 570 -36.33 -37.12 -2.54
N GLY A 571 -35.06 -37.37 -2.19
CA GLY A 571 -34.69 -38.34 -1.14
C GLY A 571 -34.91 -37.81 0.28
N GLU A 572 -34.88 -36.50 0.43
CA GLU A 572 -35.10 -35.76 1.64
C GLU A 572 -36.58 -35.81 2.04
N TYR A 573 -37.50 -35.80 1.07
CA TYR A 573 -38.93 -36.02 1.32
C TYR A 573 -39.20 -37.42 1.88
N ARG A 574 -38.55 -38.45 1.32
CA ARG A 574 -38.60 -39.80 1.88
C ARG A 574 -38.01 -39.85 3.30
N THR A 575 -36.93 -39.11 3.53
CA THR A 575 -36.33 -39.01 4.88
C THR A 575 -37.27 -38.32 5.86
N PHE A 576 -37.96 -37.26 5.42
CA PHE A 576 -38.98 -36.55 6.17
C PHE A 576 -40.10 -37.48 6.60
N LEU A 577 -40.72 -38.18 5.65
CA LEU A 577 -41.80 -39.13 5.93
C LEU A 577 -41.35 -40.25 6.87
N ASN A 578 -40.15 -40.80 6.70
CA ASN A 578 -39.59 -41.79 7.63
C ASN A 578 -39.39 -41.23 9.04
N VAL A 579 -38.90 -39.99 9.17
CA VAL A 579 -38.80 -39.31 10.46
C VAL A 579 -40.18 -39.10 11.06
N LEU A 580 -41.18 -38.73 10.25
CA LEU A 580 -42.56 -38.60 10.69
C LEU A 580 -43.06 -39.93 11.21
N VAL A 581 -43.07 -41.01 10.43
CA VAL A 581 -43.54 -42.34 10.86
C VAL A 581 -42.94 -42.75 12.20
N ASN A 582 -41.62 -42.61 12.36
CA ASN A 582 -40.93 -42.96 13.61
C ASN A 582 -41.37 -42.10 14.81
N LYS A 583 -41.60 -40.80 14.61
CA LYS A 583 -42.12 -39.90 15.64
C LYS A 583 -43.61 -40.10 15.88
N TYR A 584 -44.34 -40.48 14.83
CA TYR A 584 -45.79 -40.59 14.77
C TYR A 584 -46.34 -41.88 15.37
N LYS A 585 -45.48 -42.88 15.58
CA LYS A 585 -45.78 -44.05 16.43
C LYS A 585 -46.34 -43.69 17.81
N TYR A 586 -45.99 -42.50 18.32
CA TYR A 586 -46.41 -42.02 19.64
C TYR A 586 -47.59 -41.05 19.60
N LEU A 587 -48.22 -40.83 18.44
CA LEU A 587 -49.34 -39.91 18.31
C LEU A 587 -50.68 -40.58 18.54
N ASP A 588 -51.64 -39.75 18.93
CA ASP A 588 -53.02 -40.17 19.08
C ASP A 588 -53.71 -40.40 17.73
N VAL A 589 -54.88 -41.04 17.80
CA VAL A 589 -55.72 -41.36 16.65
C VAL A 589 -56.08 -40.13 15.82
N VAL A 590 -56.35 -39.00 16.46
CA VAL A 590 -56.78 -37.76 15.79
C VAL A 590 -55.64 -37.20 14.94
N GLN A 591 -54.42 -37.21 15.46
CA GLN A 591 -53.23 -36.75 14.76
C GLN A 591 -52.88 -37.68 13.59
N LYS A 592 -53.01 -39.00 13.76
CA LYS A 592 -52.82 -39.98 12.67
C LYS A 592 -53.84 -39.77 11.54
N ILE A 593 -55.11 -39.52 11.86
CA ILE A 593 -56.15 -39.20 10.87
C ILE A 593 -55.75 -37.98 10.05
N ARG A 594 -55.30 -36.89 10.70
CA ARG A 594 -54.92 -35.65 10.00
C ARG A 594 -53.75 -35.87 9.06
N LEU A 595 -52.72 -36.60 9.49
CA LEU A 595 -51.57 -36.88 8.65
C LEU A 595 -51.94 -37.74 7.45
N ILE A 596 -52.70 -38.83 7.66
CA ILE A 596 -53.13 -39.70 6.57
C ILE A 596 -53.98 -38.91 5.56
N LYS A 597 -54.90 -38.05 6.02
CA LYS A 597 -55.67 -37.17 5.13
C LYS A 597 -54.79 -36.21 4.34
N ALA A 598 -53.72 -35.70 4.95
CA ALA A 598 -52.81 -34.80 4.26
C ALA A 598 -52.00 -35.52 3.18
N LEU A 599 -51.65 -36.80 3.39
CA LEU A 599 -50.99 -37.67 2.42
C LEU A 599 -51.94 -38.13 1.30
N CYS A 600 -53.25 -38.10 1.53
CA CYS A 600 -54.28 -38.43 0.54
C CYS A 600 -54.59 -37.20 -0.33
N SER A 601 -53.62 -36.77 -1.13
CA SER A 601 -53.71 -35.54 -1.93
C SER A 601 -54.32 -35.74 -3.33
N GLY A 602 -54.65 -36.98 -3.73
CA GLY A 602 -55.16 -37.32 -5.06
C GLY A 602 -54.07 -37.64 -6.08
N SER A 603 -52.80 -37.65 -5.66
CA SER A 603 -51.63 -38.06 -6.44
C SER A 603 -50.54 -38.58 -5.50
N THR A 604 -50.90 -39.48 -4.59
CA THR A 604 -50.00 -40.08 -3.60
C THR A 604 -48.86 -40.83 -4.29
N SER A 605 -47.62 -40.52 -3.89
CA SER A 605 -46.41 -41.22 -4.32
C SER A 605 -46.22 -42.55 -3.58
N GLU A 606 -45.44 -43.47 -4.15
CA GLU A 606 -45.12 -44.77 -3.52
C GLU A 606 -44.64 -44.64 -2.06
N VAL A 607 -43.85 -43.60 -1.76
CA VAL A 607 -43.33 -43.36 -0.40
C VAL A 607 -44.43 -42.89 0.57
N GLU A 608 -45.38 -42.10 0.08
CA GLU A 608 -46.54 -41.68 0.86
C GLU A 608 -47.50 -42.86 1.08
N GLU A 609 -47.71 -43.72 0.07
CA GLU A 609 -48.48 -44.97 0.22
C GLU A 609 -47.86 -45.87 1.30
N GLU A 610 -46.54 -46.11 1.25
CA GLU A 610 -45.80 -46.86 2.27
C GLU A 610 -45.98 -46.23 3.67
N THR A 611 -45.95 -44.90 3.74
CA THR A 611 -46.12 -44.14 4.99
C THR A 611 -47.53 -44.27 5.54
N ILE A 612 -48.56 -44.16 4.70
CA ILE A 612 -49.98 -44.40 5.07
C ILE A 612 -50.13 -45.80 5.64
N ILE A 613 -49.60 -46.82 4.96
CA ILE A 613 -49.67 -48.21 5.42
C ILE A 613 -48.94 -48.40 6.75
N SER A 614 -47.77 -47.80 6.93
CA SER A 614 -47.04 -47.89 8.20
C SER A 614 -47.83 -47.27 9.37
N LEU A 615 -48.50 -46.13 9.15
CA LEU A 615 -49.34 -45.50 10.18
C LEU A 615 -50.58 -46.34 10.51
N LEU A 616 -51.21 -46.95 9.50
CA LEU A 616 -52.35 -47.85 9.68
C LEU A 616 -51.95 -49.13 10.43
N LYS A 617 -50.80 -49.73 10.11
CA LYS A 617 -50.25 -50.89 10.83
C LYS A 617 -49.95 -50.56 12.28
N ASP A 618 -49.36 -49.39 12.55
CA ASP A 618 -49.06 -48.96 13.90
C ASP A 618 -50.35 -48.74 14.72
N ALA A 619 -51.37 -48.12 14.12
CA ALA A 619 -52.68 -47.99 14.74
C ALA A 619 -53.34 -49.34 15.01
N LEU A 620 -53.29 -50.27 14.05
CA LEU A 620 -53.84 -51.62 14.20
C LEU A 620 -53.13 -52.41 15.30
N THR A 621 -51.81 -52.29 15.38
CA THR A 621 -50.98 -52.93 16.42
C THR A 621 -51.32 -52.36 17.80
N SER A 622 -51.61 -51.07 17.88
CA SER A 622 -51.99 -50.40 19.13
C SER A 622 -53.41 -50.74 19.57
N SER A 623 -54.38 -50.70 18.65
CA SER A 623 -55.80 -50.95 18.92
C SER A 623 -56.57 -51.16 17.60
N LYS A 624 -57.34 -52.26 17.52
CA LYS A 624 -58.27 -52.48 16.40
C LYS A 624 -59.29 -51.34 16.25
N GLU A 625 -59.69 -50.72 17.37
CA GLU A 625 -60.67 -49.63 17.35
C GLU A 625 -60.05 -48.31 16.85
N ASP A 626 -58.76 -48.10 17.11
CA ASP A 626 -58.02 -46.95 16.59
C ASP A 626 -57.90 -47.04 15.08
N PHE A 627 -57.49 -48.21 14.55
CA PHE A 627 -57.49 -48.47 13.11
C PHE A 627 -58.88 -48.25 12.49
N LYS A 628 -59.93 -48.84 13.08
CA LYS A 628 -61.32 -48.65 12.61
C LYS A 628 -61.73 -47.19 12.59
N THR A 629 -61.35 -46.45 13.62
CA THR A 629 -61.65 -45.01 13.74
C THR A 629 -60.91 -44.22 12.67
N ILE A 630 -59.63 -44.53 12.41
CA ILE A 630 -58.86 -43.90 11.33
C ILE A 630 -59.53 -44.16 9.97
N VAL A 631 -59.78 -45.42 9.62
CA VAL A 631 -60.40 -45.79 8.33
C VAL A 631 -61.76 -45.12 8.14
N ARG A 632 -62.60 -45.07 9.19
CA ARG A 632 -63.91 -44.38 9.12
C ARG A 632 -63.78 -42.87 8.93
N LYS A 633 -62.78 -42.24 9.56
CA LYS A 633 -62.63 -40.78 9.56
C LYS A 633 -61.87 -40.26 8.36
N VAL A 634 -60.90 -41.01 7.85
CA VAL A 634 -60.24 -40.76 6.57
C VAL A 634 -61.27 -41.02 5.47
N GLY A 635 -61.74 -42.26 5.38
CA GLY A 635 -62.67 -42.71 4.35
C GLY A 635 -62.08 -43.93 3.66
N LYS A 636 -62.79 -45.07 3.69
CA LYS A 636 -62.32 -46.31 3.04
C LYS A 636 -62.10 -46.10 1.54
N SER A 637 -63.01 -45.41 0.85
CA SER A 637 -62.90 -45.12 -0.58
C SER A 637 -61.74 -44.17 -0.92
N GLU A 638 -61.46 -43.21 -0.04
CA GLU A 638 -60.33 -42.29 -0.17
C GLU A 638 -59.01 -43.06 -0.03
N LEU A 639 -58.89 -43.95 0.96
CA LEU A 639 -57.70 -44.80 1.07
C LEU A 639 -57.49 -45.73 -0.14
N TYR A 640 -58.56 -46.25 -0.75
CA TYR A 640 -58.44 -47.04 -1.98
C TYR A 640 -58.08 -46.21 -3.22
N SER A 641 -58.43 -44.92 -3.28
CA SER A 641 -58.06 -44.09 -4.43
C SER A 641 -56.57 -43.75 -4.42
N GLU A 642 -55.95 -43.73 -3.24
CA GLU A 642 -54.55 -43.35 -3.07
C GLU A 642 -53.58 -44.53 -3.00
N LEU A 643 -54.04 -45.71 -2.58
CA LEU A 643 -53.20 -46.90 -2.44
C LEU A 643 -53.28 -47.77 -3.69
N THR A 644 -52.13 -48.25 -4.16
CA THR A 644 -52.03 -49.09 -5.34
C THR A 644 -51.23 -50.36 -5.06
N GLY A 645 -51.39 -51.37 -5.93
CA GLY A 645 -50.48 -52.51 -5.99
C GLY A 645 -50.27 -53.23 -4.66
N ARG A 646 -49.05 -53.16 -4.10
CA ARG A 646 -48.68 -53.89 -2.89
C ARG A 646 -49.32 -53.27 -1.65
N GLU A 647 -49.37 -51.95 -1.58
CA GLU A 647 -49.87 -51.17 -0.44
C GLU A 647 -51.39 -51.34 -0.34
N GLU A 648 -52.11 -51.32 -1.46
CA GLU A 648 -53.54 -51.66 -1.54
C GLU A 648 -53.84 -53.06 -0.96
N ASN A 649 -53.08 -54.08 -1.39
CA ASN A 649 -53.23 -55.45 -0.88
C ASN A 649 -52.99 -55.53 0.65
N GLN A 650 -52.00 -54.79 1.16
CA GLN A 650 -51.75 -54.73 2.60
C GLN A 650 -52.89 -54.04 3.35
N PHE A 651 -53.51 -53.03 2.76
CA PHE A 651 -54.69 -52.40 3.33
C PHE A 651 -55.90 -53.33 3.36
N GLU A 652 -56.15 -54.10 2.29
CA GLU A 652 -57.20 -55.12 2.29
C GLU A 652 -57.03 -56.15 3.41
N GLU A 653 -55.81 -56.66 3.59
CA GLU A 653 -55.47 -57.62 4.65
C GLU A 653 -55.77 -57.03 6.04
N MET A 654 -55.45 -55.75 6.26
CA MET A 654 -55.79 -55.05 7.51
C MET A 654 -57.30 -54.91 7.73
N LEU A 655 -58.08 -54.67 6.66
CA LEU A 655 -59.54 -54.62 6.73
C LEU A 655 -60.15 -55.99 7.06
N GLU A 656 -59.64 -57.07 6.47
CA GLU A 656 -60.07 -58.45 6.80
C GLU A 656 -59.81 -58.77 8.27
N ASN A 657 -58.58 -58.50 8.74
CA ASN A 657 -58.14 -58.78 10.11
C ASN A 657 -58.95 -58.01 11.18
N THR A 658 -59.67 -56.96 10.79
CA THR A 658 -60.51 -56.13 11.67
C THR A 658 -62.01 -56.32 11.47
N GLY A 659 -62.41 -57.13 10.49
CA GLY A 659 -63.82 -57.34 10.13
C GLY A 659 -64.46 -56.10 9.47
N MET A 660 -63.68 -55.31 8.73
CA MET A 660 -64.11 -54.12 7.99
C MET A 660 -64.16 -54.32 6.46
N LYS A 661 -63.80 -55.51 5.97
CA LYS A 661 -63.81 -55.80 4.52
C LYS A 661 -65.21 -55.65 3.93
#